data_AF-A0A0D2URP6-F1
#
_entry.id   AF-A0A0D2URP6-F1
#
_cell.length_a   1.000
_cell.length_b   1.000
_cell.length_c   1.000
_cell.angle_alpha   90.00
_cell.angle_beta   90.00
_cell.angle_gamma   90.00
#
_symmetry.space_group_name_H-M   'P 1'
#
loop_
_entity.id
_entity.type
_entity.pdbx_description
1 polymer ?
#
loop_
_entity_poly.entity_id
_entity_poly.type
_entity_poly.pdbx_seq_one_letter_code
_entity_poly.pdbx_strand_id
1 'polypeptide(L)'
;MLAAAARALTARQCLLHHHHHHHHHHQQQYQLHHHQYEQHGRVRRWIASHSSSSSSSANTPSNTLSSSSSSSSSSAAAAEHALSATAAAAAAASAAAADANANPMHAFKASLLLPRADGFPLWPKNINEHEASVLKRTGGASQALYDWQLSGDRSAATLPRQQPPEQPRHRDPATPSQSPADEIMDQKQESVERGSITPEAGLPAESSSFKLSQANDAKHPLFILHDGPPYANGQLHLGHAMNKILKDIVVRHKVLRGNRVHFVPGWDCHGLPIELKALGDSLTKHVEFTPAQLRTKAAQFAREAMEMQRKEFMSWGVLGDWQHPYLTMTPSYEARQLQVFYQLYTKKLIYRGLKPVHWSPSTQTALAEAELEYQDNHVSVAAHVRFELPANHKAALLQAANWQDAGAVDRAALSDNLAVSMVVWTTTPWTIPSNQAIAINTSLDYSLLHVTEAVQPASPGRKWLTQTIMPSRSRDQVILVATPLVPSIVQDFATAQSQVKQVASISGASLLALGLQATHPLEAHRTVPIIHGSHVTADAGTGLVHTAPAHGVDDFIVCKTNNIPLLNLVDERGCYKADVAHGLAGLQVLTVGNAKVLELLEQADRLLLAKPLKHRYPYDWRSKKPVITLATKQWFASLTNVKHDALQAILGVELVPAVSRNRLAAMLGGRNDWCISRQRSWGVPIPVFYNKETGEPLLDDDMFAHIHQLVLQQGTDCWFTKSVAELLPASKASMAEQLVKGTDTMDVWFDSGTSWMLVQQLAAQQQQQQQKQADKPAPAPVVADLVLEGSDQHRGWFQSSLLTSVIARGVAPFKTIVTHGFLLDERGRKMSKSLGNVVEPARITHGGSAGAKGGEPWTAAGTDVLRAWAASADYSADVVISKDAIKAQTQIVKKIRNTFRYLLGNLHDFDPAKHLVPLASLRLVDRVVLQRTSALWDSVQQGYESYAFARASLAITTFCNVELSGFYFELSKDRLYAAGAESPERRAAQTVLYHAVVTICKAVAPVLCHLADEVWSHLQGNPEQSVLLGHQAAASSLGDVEPSLAAAWPALLNLRAVVNRALQVPRFAQQIGSPLDADVTLELSPGSIEALQTLFSNSSASLEEQLAELFITSQVRLVDRPEPASARLLHTQREELEGLGPSVTPIAVHVSRAALHKCPRCWRFTAQEPAHLCQRCAKLNV
;
A
#
# COMPACT_ATOMS: atom_id res chain seq x y z
N MET A 1 1.26 -58.68 7.64
CA MET A 1 0.85 -57.61 6.70
C MET A 1 -0.66 -57.35 6.68
N LEU A 2 -1.53 -58.36 6.56
CA LEU A 2 -3.00 -58.17 6.58
C LEU A 2 -3.54 -57.52 7.88
N ALA A 3 -2.96 -57.85 9.04
CA ALA A 3 -3.33 -57.21 10.32
C ALA A 3 -2.90 -55.72 10.43
N ALA A 4 -1.88 -55.30 9.68
CA ALA A 4 -1.46 -53.90 9.61
C ALA A 4 -2.33 -53.10 8.62
N ALA A 5 -2.74 -53.73 7.51
CA ALA A 5 -3.73 -53.17 6.58
C ALA A 5 -5.10 -52.99 7.23
N ALA A 6 -5.54 -53.93 8.07
CA ALA A 6 -6.79 -53.82 8.82
C ALA A 6 -6.77 -52.63 9.80
N ARG A 7 -5.68 -52.45 10.57
CA ARG A 7 -5.54 -51.31 11.51
C ARG A 7 -5.47 -49.95 10.79
N ALA A 8 -4.85 -49.88 9.61
CA ALA A 8 -4.81 -48.67 8.80
C ALA A 8 -6.19 -48.31 8.22
N LEU A 9 -7.02 -49.30 7.87
CA LEU A 9 -8.39 -49.10 7.41
C LEU A 9 -9.31 -48.61 8.54
N THR A 10 -9.17 -49.14 9.77
CA THR A 10 -9.94 -48.69 10.92
C THR A 10 -9.58 -47.25 11.33
N ALA A 11 -8.28 -46.90 11.30
CA ALA A 11 -7.83 -45.53 11.57
C ALA A 11 -8.35 -44.52 10.52
N ARG A 12 -8.41 -44.93 9.24
CA ARG A 12 -8.94 -44.09 8.16
C ARG A 12 -10.46 -43.90 8.25
N GLN A 13 -11.20 -44.92 8.71
CA GLN A 13 -12.64 -44.80 8.98
C GLN A 13 -12.93 -43.89 10.19
N CYS A 14 -12.14 -43.96 11.27
CA CYS A 14 -12.27 -43.03 12.40
C CYS A 14 -11.98 -41.58 12.01
N LEU A 15 -10.96 -41.34 11.18
CA LEU A 15 -10.65 -39.99 10.65
C LEU A 15 -11.76 -39.44 9.75
N LEU A 16 -12.37 -40.27 8.90
CA LEU A 16 -13.50 -39.88 8.06
C LEU A 16 -14.76 -39.57 8.88
N HIS A 17 -15.02 -40.31 9.96
CA HIS A 17 -16.15 -40.04 10.86
C HIS A 17 -15.96 -38.73 11.64
N HIS A 18 -14.72 -38.44 12.08
CA HIS A 18 -14.40 -37.18 12.77
C HIS A 18 -14.50 -35.96 11.83
N HIS A 19 -14.10 -36.12 10.55
CA HIS A 19 -14.25 -35.08 9.54
C HIS A 19 -15.72 -34.80 9.19
N HIS A 20 -16.57 -35.83 9.13
CA HIS A 20 -18.00 -35.68 8.86
C HIS A 20 -18.73 -34.96 10.01
N HIS A 21 -18.35 -35.23 11.26
CA HIS A 21 -18.91 -34.55 12.44
C HIS A 21 -18.53 -33.06 12.49
N HIS A 22 -17.27 -32.73 12.16
CA HIS A 22 -16.83 -31.33 12.06
C HIS A 22 -17.51 -30.56 10.92
N HIS A 23 -17.76 -31.22 9.78
CA HIS A 23 -18.44 -30.60 8.65
C HIS A 23 -19.93 -30.31 8.93
N HIS A 24 -20.60 -31.21 9.67
CA HIS A 24 -21.99 -31.01 10.11
C HIS A 24 -22.13 -29.88 11.12
N HIS A 25 -21.17 -29.76 12.05
CA HIS A 25 -21.16 -28.69 13.06
C HIS A 25 -20.89 -27.31 12.42
N HIS A 26 -20.02 -27.25 11.41
CA HIS A 26 -19.77 -26.01 10.64
C HIS A 26 -20.97 -25.63 9.75
N GLN A 27 -21.67 -26.58 9.14
CA GLN A 27 -22.89 -26.29 8.38
C GLN A 27 -24.03 -25.78 9.27
N GLN A 28 -24.21 -26.34 10.47
CA GLN A 28 -25.21 -25.84 11.43
C GLN A 28 -24.88 -24.43 11.94
N GLN A 29 -23.61 -24.12 12.22
CA GLN A 29 -23.18 -22.76 12.58
C GLN A 29 -23.34 -21.76 11.42
N TYR A 30 -23.08 -22.18 10.18
CA TYR A 30 -23.28 -21.34 9.01
C TYR A 30 -24.76 -21.05 8.75
N GLN A 31 -25.65 -22.03 8.92
CA GLN A 31 -27.10 -21.85 8.79
C GLN A 31 -27.68 -20.94 9.89
N LEU A 32 -27.19 -21.05 11.13
CA LEU A 32 -27.57 -20.14 12.22
C LEU A 32 -27.14 -18.70 11.98
N HIS A 33 -25.91 -18.48 11.48
CA HIS A 33 -25.43 -17.15 11.11
C HIS A 33 -26.19 -16.55 9.92
N HIS A 34 -26.53 -17.37 8.91
CA HIS A 34 -27.29 -16.91 7.75
C HIS A 34 -28.74 -16.55 8.10
N HIS A 35 -29.37 -17.28 9.04
CA HIS A 35 -30.71 -16.97 9.53
C HIS A 35 -30.75 -15.66 10.33
N GLN A 36 -29.72 -15.38 11.15
CA GLN A 36 -29.59 -14.08 11.84
C GLN A 36 -29.38 -12.93 10.86
N TYR A 37 -28.59 -13.12 9.80
CA TYR A 37 -28.35 -12.09 8.78
C TYR A 37 -29.62 -11.77 7.97
N GLU A 38 -30.46 -12.77 7.66
CA GLU A 38 -31.74 -12.54 7.00
C GLU A 38 -32.74 -11.79 7.86
N GLN A 39 -32.80 -12.04 9.18
CA GLN A 39 -33.70 -11.31 10.06
C GLN A 39 -33.30 -9.83 10.19
N HIS A 40 -32.00 -9.53 10.30
CA HIS A 40 -31.50 -8.16 10.27
C HIS A 40 -31.73 -7.46 8.90
N GLY A 41 -31.68 -8.21 7.80
CA GLY A 41 -32.00 -7.72 6.46
C GLY A 41 -33.49 -7.39 6.26
N ARG A 42 -34.40 -8.13 6.88
CA ARG A 42 -35.86 -7.86 6.82
C ARG A 42 -36.26 -6.63 7.63
N VAL A 43 -35.65 -6.40 8.80
CA VAL A 43 -35.90 -5.20 9.63
C VAL A 43 -35.45 -3.93 8.89
N ARG A 44 -34.32 -3.96 8.18
CA ARG A 44 -33.85 -2.82 7.37
C ARG A 44 -34.74 -2.53 6.15
N ARG A 45 -35.36 -3.56 5.53
CA ARG A 45 -36.30 -3.36 4.42
C ARG A 45 -37.67 -2.84 4.86
N TRP A 46 -38.11 -3.19 6.07
CA TRP A 46 -39.37 -2.68 6.63
C TRP A 46 -39.31 -1.20 7.00
N ILE A 47 -38.16 -0.74 7.52
CA ILE A 47 -37.91 0.68 7.85
C ILE A 47 -37.82 1.55 6.58
N ALA A 48 -37.34 1.00 5.46
CA ALA A 48 -37.20 1.73 4.20
C ALA A 48 -38.51 1.87 3.40
N SER A 49 -39.58 1.14 3.76
CA SER A 49 -40.82 1.09 2.96
C SER A 49 -41.99 1.93 3.48
N HIS A 50 -41.81 2.73 4.55
CA HIS A 50 -42.90 3.49 5.19
C HIS A 50 -42.68 5.01 5.28
N SER A 51 -41.78 5.59 4.50
CA SER A 51 -41.57 7.05 4.44
C SER A 51 -42.04 7.65 3.11
N SER A 52 -43.34 7.56 2.81
CA SER A 52 -43.99 8.36 1.76
C SER A 52 -45.52 8.31 1.84
N SER A 53 -46.16 9.19 2.62
CA SER A 53 -47.50 9.76 2.33
C SER A 53 -48.01 10.64 3.48
N SER A 54 -48.70 11.70 3.11
CA SER A 54 -49.04 12.92 3.84
C SER A 54 -50.35 12.90 4.65
N SER A 55 -50.37 13.71 5.73
CA SER A 55 -51.45 14.57 6.29
C SER A 55 -52.93 14.16 6.22
N SER A 56 -53.64 14.12 7.37
CA SER A 56 -54.56 15.20 7.86
C SER A 56 -55.57 14.75 8.95
N SER A 57 -55.76 15.63 9.95
CA SER A 57 -56.97 15.97 10.76
C SER A 57 -57.62 15.01 11.79
N ALA A 58 -57.38 15.35 13.06
CA ALA A 58 -58.23 15.49 14.26
C ALA A 58 -59.72 15.02 14.29
N ASN A 59 -60.12 14.28 15.36
CA ASN A 59 -60.93 14.76 16.51
C ASN A 59 -61.42 13.62 17.46
N THR A 60 -61.33 13.95 18.75
CA THR A 60 -61.87 13.53 20.08
C THR A 60 -63.24 12.76 20.23
N PRO A 61 -63.67 12.33 21.45
CA PRO A 61 -63.85 10.90 21.81
C PRO A 61 -65.24 10.56 22.47
N SER A 62 -65.32 9.39 23.15
CA SER A 62 -66.31 8.90 24.18
C SER A 62 -66.84 7.49 23.81
N ASN A 63 -67.31 6.56 24.65
CA ASN A 63 -67.43 6.40 26.10
C ASN A 63 -67.83 4.91 26.39
N THR A 64 -67.63 4.47 27.65
CA THR A 64 -68.48 3.56 28.47
C THR A 64 -68.67 2.03 28.23
N LEU A 65 -68.14 1.27 29.21
CA LEU A 65 -68.80 0.39 30.24
C LEU A 65 -69.49 -0.97 29.93
N SER A 66 -69.12 -1.94 30.80
CA SER A 66 -69.90 -3.02 31.47
C SER A 66 -70.34 -4.25 30.64
N SER A 67 -70.43 -5.51 31.13
CA SER A 67 -70.16 -6.19 32.40
C SER A 67 -70.49 -7.71 32.26
N SER A 68 -69.83 -8.60 33.03
CA SER A 68 -70.29 -9.95 33.51
C SER A 68 -70.51 -11.09 32.46
N SER A 69 -70.28 -12.39 32.67
CA SER A 69 -69.94 -13.26 33.81
C SER A 69 -69.55 -14.69 33.35
N SER A 70 -68.90 -15.44 34.27
CA SER A 70 -68.88 -16.91 34.50
C SER A 70 -68.07 -17.91 33.62
N SER A 71 -67.00 -18.41 34.27
CA SER A 71 -66.56 -19.82 34.47
C SER A 71 -66.25 -20.77 33.29
N SER A 72 -64.98 -21.14 33.11
CA SER A 72 -64.38 -22.38 33.68
C SER A 72 -62.95 -22.65 33.16
N SER A 73 -62.13 -23.12 34.09
CA SER A 73 -60.71 -23.51 34.12
C SER A 73 -60.00 -24.04 32.85
N SER A 74 -58.87 -23.42 32.48
CA SER A 74 -57.60 -24.11 32.16
C SER A 74 -56.40 -23.14 32.28
N SER A 75 -55.29 -23.67 32.79
CA SER A 75 -53.93 -23.11 32.99
C SER A 75 -53.31 -22.50 31.72
N ALA A 76 -52.40 -21.51 31.69
CA ALA A 76 -51.56 -20.87 32.68
C ALA A 76 -51.17 -19.46 32.19
N ALA A 77 -50.97 -18.54 33.12
CA ALA A 77 -50.85 -17.10 32.94
C ALA A 77 -49.49 -16.62 32.40
N ALA A 78 -49.55 -15.64 31.51
CA ALA A 78 -48.57 -14.58 31.34
C ALA A 78 -49.27 -13.22 31.56
N ALA A 79 -48.52 -12.26 32.11
CA ALA A 79 -48.79 -10.82 32.22
C ALA A 79 -49.61 -10.32 33.43
N GLU A 80 -48.89 -9.61 34.31
CA GLU A 80 -49.37 -8.41 34.98
C GLU A 80 -48.56 -7.20 34.49
N HIS A 81 -49.29 -6.16 34.10
CA HIS A 81 -48.95 -4.74 34.11
C HIS A 81 -47.84 -4.17 33.19
N ALA A 82 -48.30 -3.52 32.12
CA ALA A 82 -47.68 -2.36 31.51
C ALA A 82 -48.60 -1.14 31.63
N LEU A 83 -47.97 0.04 31.63
CA LEU A 83 -48.48 1.41 31.34
C LEU A 83 -48.72 2.36 32.52
N SER A 84 -47.73 3.24 32.72
CA SER A 84 -47.96 4.66 32.92
C SER A 84 -46.81 5.48 32.28
N ALA A 85 -47.18 6.29 31.30
CA ALA A 85 -46.57 7.57 30.91
C ALA A 85 -45.22 7.62 30.16
N THR A 86 -45.29 7.34 28.86
CA THR A 86 -44.62 8.14 27.81
C THR A 86 -45.60 9.18 27.27
N ALA A 87 -45.53 10.43 27.77
CA ALA A 87 -46.24 11.58 27.18
C ALA A 87 -45.71 12.93 27.72
N ALA A 88 -44.42 13.25 27.51
CA ALA A 88 -43.90 14.63 27.62
C ALA A 88 -42.44 14.71 27.15
N ALA A 89 -42.19 14.77 25.83
CA ALA A 89 -40.97 15.36 25.23
C ALA A 89 -41.00 15.42 23.69
N ALA A 90 -42.15 15.22 23.03
CA ALA A 90 -42.26 15.17 21.57
C ALA A 90 -42.87 16.46 20.95
N ALA A 91 -42.63 17.64 21.54
CA ALA A 91 -43.24 18.89 21.08
C ALA A 91 -42.29 20.11 21.02
N ALA A 92 -40.97 19.90 20.92
CA ALA A 92 -40.02 21.03 20.87
C ALA A 92 -38.82 20.85 19.92
N ALA A 93 -39.02 20.25 18.74
CA ALA A 93 -37.97 20.23 17.70
C ALA A 93 -38.53 20.11 16.27
N SER A 94 -39.42 21.02 15.86
CA SER A 94 -39.92 21.11 14.46
C SER A 94 -39.96 22.55 13.92
N ALA A 95 -39.05 23.43 14.35
CA ALA A 95 -38.92 24.76 13.74
C ALA A 95 -37.52 25.36 13.97
N ALA A 96 -36.51 24.84 13.29
CA ALA A 96 -35.27 25.55 12.94
C ALA A 96 -34.40 24.66 12.03
N ALA A 97 -34.89 24.37 10.83
CA ALA A 97 -34.08 23.86 9.73
C ALA A 97 -34.44 24.67 8.48
N ALA A 98 -33.84 25.86 8.40
CA ALA A 98 -33.63 26.57 7.14
C ALA A 98 -32.26 27.25 7.26
N ASP A 99 -31.43 26.98 6.26
CA ASP A 99 -30.12 27.54 5.96
C ASP A 99 -28.83 27.02 6.64
N ALA A 100 -27.91 26.69 5.71
CA ALA A 100 -26.46 26.81 5.75
C ALA A 100 -25.58 25.70 6.39
N ASN A 101 -24.90 24.98 5.49
CA ASN A 101 -23.44 24.80 5.45
C ASN A 101 -22.67 24.92 6.79
N ALA A 102 -22.29 23.78 7.39
CA ALA A 102 -20.98 23.58 8.01
C ALA A 102 -20.81 22.14 8.53
N ASN A 103 -19.63 21.60 8.28
CA ASN A 103 -19.07 20.35 8.81
C ASN A 103 -19.02 20.33 10.36
N PRO A 104 -19.31 19.20 11.04
CA PRO A 104 -18.72 19.00 12.37
C PRO A 104 -18.22 17.56 12.62
N MET A 105 -16.89 17.43 12.61
CA MET A 105 -16.17 16.62 13.61
C MET A 105 -16.40 17.28 14.98
N HIS A 106 -17.25 16.73 15.84
CA HIS A 106 -17.18 16.87 17.31
C HIS A 106 -18.33 16.09 17.97
N ALA A 107 -18.16 14.78 18.20
CA ALA A 107 -18.93 14.02 19.21
C ALA A 107 -18.30 12.63 19.45
N PHE A 108 -17.16 12.56 20.13
CA PHE A 108 -16.80 11.41 20.96
C PHE A 108 -15.87 11.87 22.10
N LYS A 109 -16.47 12.58 23.06
CA LYS A 109 -15.90 12.88 24.38
C LYS A 109 -17.05 12.95 25.37
N ALA A 110 -17.33 11.83 26.03
CA ALA A 110 -18.00 11.80 27.34
C ALA A 110 -17.97 10.37 27.91
N SER A 111 -16.91 10.04 28.63
CA SER A 111 -16.93 9.08 29.76
C SER A 111 -15.64 9.29 30.54
N LEU A 112 -15.67 10.26 31.45
CA LEU A 112 -14.92 10.34 32.72
C LEU A 112 -15.11 11.77 33.29
N LEU A 113 -15.99 11.88 34.28
CA LEU A 113 -16.21 13.07 35.09
C LEU A 113 -15.71 12.80 36.51
N LEU A 114 -14.94 13.76 37.04
CA LEU A 114 -14.95 14.40 38.39
C LEU A 114 -13.50 14.75 38.86
N PRO A 115 -13.30 15.79 39.70
CA PRO A 115 -13.69 17.19 39.52
C PRO A 115 -12.48 18.16 39.63
N ARG A 116 -12.64 19.37 39.09
CA ARG A 116 -11.70 20.50 39.24
C ARG A 116 -11.94 21.25 40.55
N ALA A 117 -10.86 21.72 41.16
CA ALA A 117 -10.86 22.85 42.09
C ALA A 117 -9.93 23.95 41.52
N ASP A 118 -10.43 25.18 41.54
CA ASP A 118 -9.82 26.40 41.03
C ASP A 118 -8.71 26.95 41.94
N GLY A 119 -7.78 27.75 41.39
CA GLY A 119 -7.00 28.69 42.19
C GLY A 119 -5.67 29.19 41.61
N PHE A 120 -5.72 30.36 40.93
CA PHE A 120 -4.68 31.42 40.83
C PHE A 120 -3.43 31.24 39.92
N PRO A 121 -2.76 32.33 39.46
CA PRO A 121 -3.28 33.44 38.62
C PRO A 121 -2.35 33.85 37.43
N LEU A 122 -2.88 34.75 36.61
CA LEU A 122 -2.37 35.52 35.44
C LEU A 122 -1.05 36.31 35.73
N TRP A 123 -0.18 36.82 34.83
CA TRP A 123 -0.28 37.43 33.46
C TRP A 123 1.16 37.85 32.96
N PRO A 124 1.40 38.75 31.96
CA PRO A 124 1.37 38.68 30.47
C PRO A 124 2.75 38.85 29.75
N LYS A 125 2.72 38.71 28.42
CA LYS A 125 3.72 39.23 27.45
C LYS A 125 3.31 40.61 26.88
N ASN A 126 4.34 41.44 26.61
CA ASN A 126 4.48 42.59 25.66
C ASN A 126 3.79 43.93 26.04
N ILE A 127 4.36 45.14 25.87
CA ILE A 127 4.87 45.82 24.65
C ILE A 127 5.80 47.05 24.97
N ASN A 128 6.78 47.28 24.08
CA ASN A 128 7.52 48.47 23.55
C ASN A 128 8.16 49.64 24.35
N GLU A 129 9.38 49.95 23.85
CA GLU A 129 9.97 51.24 23.41
C GLU A 129 10.00 52.46 24.34
N HIS A 130 11.15 52.66 25.00
CA HIS A 130 12.00 53.84 24.76
C HIS A 130 13.35 53.61 25.47
N GLU A 131 14.42 53.42 24.69
CA GLU A 131 15.81 53.88 24.94
C GLU A 131 16.78 53.11 24.02
N ALA A 132 16.65 53.41 22.73
CA ALA A 132 17.71 53.23 21.78
C ALA A 132 18.61 54.48 21.82
N SER A 133 19.72 54.43 22.58
CA SER A 133 20.94 55.19 22.27
C SER A 133 22.05 54.79 23.22
N VAL A 134 23.09 54.10 22.72
CA VAL A 134 24.51 54.22 23.16
C VAL A 134 25.43 53.25 22.39
N LEU A 135 24.94 52.22 21.70
CA LEU A 135 25.82 51.31 20.94
C LEU A 135 25.82 51.59 19.43
N LYS A 136 26.39 52.74 19.05
CA LYS A 136 27.01 52.97 17.73
C LYS A 136 28.38 53.59 17.96
N ARG A 137 29.43 52.78 17.82
CA ARG A 137 30.77 53.10 17.26
C ARG A 137 31.82 52.14 17.83
N THR A 138 32.07 51.05 17.11
CA THR A 138 33.40 50.58 16.67
C THR A 138 33.16 49.28 15.90
N GLY A 139 33.32 49.36 14.58
CA GLY A 139 33.26 48.21 13.70
C GLY A 139 34.59 47.48 13.62
N GLY A 140 34.55 46.27 13.08
CA GLY A 140 35.71 45.57 12.52
C GLY A 140 36.22 44.40 13.36
N ALA A 141 35.66 43.21 13.13
CA ALA A 141 36.40 41.95 13.04
C ALA A 141 35.41 40.78 12.85
N SER A 142 35.86 39.75 12.13
CA SER A 142 35.23 38.44 11.96
C SER A 142 34.42 38.18 10.67
N GLN A 143 34.96 38.62 9.54
CA GLN A 143 34.96 37.85 8.27
C GLN A 143 36.04 36.72 8.31
N ALA A 144 36.56 36.36 9.49
CA ALA A 144 37.62 35.37 9.68
C ALA A 144 37.13 34.05 10.35
N LEU A 145 35.85 33.96 10.72
CA LEU A 145 35.22 32.74 11.23
C LEU A 145 34.50 31.94 10.13
N TYR A 146 34.48 32.45 8.90
CA TYR A 146 33.84 31.79 7.75
C TYR A 146 34.84 31.03 6.84
N ASP A 147 36.14 31.35 6.92
CA ASP A 147 37.18 30.73 6.05
C ASP A 147 38.10 29.73 6.78
N TRP A 148 37.86 29.42 8.06
CA TRP A 148 38.65 28.44 8.83
C TRP A 148 38.00 27.03 8.90
N GLN A 149 37.16 26.68 7.92
CA GLN A 149 36.57 25.33 7.81
C GLN A 149 37.01 24.56 6.56
N LEU A 150 37.99 25.07 5.82
CA LEU A 150 38.49 24.48 4.57
C LEU A 150 40.03 24.51 4.49
N SER A 151 40.73 23.78 5.34
CA SER A 151 42.06 23.21 5.02
C SER A 151 42.57 22.36 6.18
N GLY A 152 42.78 21.07 5.92
CA GLY A 152 43.49 20.19 6.85
C GLY A 152 45.00 20.40 6.73
N ASP A 153 45.69 20.49 7.85
CA ASP A 153 47.07 20.00 7.96
C ASP A 153 47.46 19.66 9.41
N ARG A 154 48.32 18.66 9.56
CA ARG A 154 48.91 18.18 10.83
C ARG A 154 50.29 18.82 11.02
N SER A 155 50.59 19.40 12.19
CA SER A 155 51.85 19.20 12.94
C SER A 155 52.11 20.20 14.08
N ALA A 156 52.76 19.67 15.12
CA ALA A 156 53.71 20.30 16.06
C ALA A 156 53.27 21.44 17.02
N ALA A 157 53.34 21.17 18.34
CA ALA A 157 54.43 21.68 19.21
C ALA A 157 54.16 21.39 20.70
N THR A 158 55.09 20.67 21.33
CA THR A 158 55.24 20.44 22.78
C THR A 158 55.97 21.63 23.44
N LEU A 159 55.74 21.89 24.74
CA LEU A 159 56.75 22.23 25.79
C LEU A 159 56.04 22.51 27.16
N PRO A 160 56.73 22.42 28.33
CA PRO A 160 56.22 21.79 29.55
C PRO A 160 56.01 22.76 30.73
N ARG A 161 55.25 22.34 31.75
CA ARG A 161 55.23 23.00 33.06
C ARG A 161 55.43 22.02 34.23
N GLN A 162 56.31 22.46 35.14
CA GLN A 162 56.84 21.77 36.31
C GLN A 162 55.81 21.61 37.44
N GLN A 163 55.90 20.51 38.20
CA GLN A 163 55.17 20.26 39.45
C GLN A 163 55.94 20.76 40.69
N PRO A 164 55.24 21.25 41.74
CA PRO A 164 55.72 21.23 43.12
C PRO A 164 55.03 20.12 43.97
N PRO A 165 55.58 19.76 45.14
CA PRO A 165 55.38 18.45 45.76
C PRO A 165 54.11 18.32 46.63
N GLU A 166 53.65 17.08 46.75
CA GLU A 166 52.47 16.64 47.51
C GLU A 166 52.61 16.79 49.04
N GLN A 167 51.50 17.15 49.69
CA GLN A 167 51.15 16.75 51.05
C GLN A 167 49.66 16.38 51.10
N PRO A 168 49.25 15.42 51.96
CA PRO A 168 47.91 14.84 51.91
C PRO A 168 46.89 15.74 52.59
N ARG A 169 45.85 16.16 51.87
CA ARG A 169 44.66 16.78 52.46
C ARG A 169 43.40 16.03 52.05
N HIS A 170 42.60 15.67 53.06
CA HIS A 170 41.19 15.33 52.90
C HIS A 170 40.48 16.47 52.16
N ARG A 171 39.70 16.11 51.13
CA ARG A 171 39.06 17.06 50.18
C ARG A 171 37.80 17.71 50.79
N ASP A 172 37.67 19.01 50.53
CA ASP A 172 36.63 19.94 50.99
C ASP A 172 35.19 19.57 50.53
N PRO A 173 34.12 19.99 51.26
CA PRO A 173 32.73 19.57 51.02
C PRO A 173 31.91 20.48 50.05
N ALA A 174 32.51 21.45 49.36
CA ALA A 174 31.79 22.56 48.72
C ALA A 174 31.70 22.55 47.18
N THR A 175 31.93 21.41 46.52
CA THR A 175 31.68 21.28 45.06
C THR A 175 31.00 19.94 44.79
N PRO A 176 29.87 19.89 44.03
CA PRO A 176 29.31 18.62 43.58
C PRO A 176 30.32 18.02 42.60
N SER A 177 31.03 17.00 43.06
CA SER A 177 31.95 16.22 42.24
C SER A 177 31.19 15.57 41.10
N GLN A 178 31.54 15.92 39.85
CA GLN A 178 31.35 15.03 38.71
C GLN A 178 32.08 13.72 39.05
N SER A 179 31.36 12.61 39.01
CA SER A 179 31.94 11.29 39.20
C SER A 179 32.94 10.97 38.07
N PRO A 180 33.88 10.04 38.25
CA PRO A 180 34.69 9.54 37.13
C PRO A 180 33.85 9.02 35.95
N ALA A 181 32.59 8.61 36.22
CA ALA A 181 31.63 8.26 35.19
C ALA A 181 31.08 9.48 34.43
N ASP A 182 30.95 10.65 35.08
CA ASP A 182 30.57 11.91 34.45
C ASP A 182 31.71 12.48 33.58
N GLU A 183 32.98 12.37 33.99
CA GLU A 183 34.13 12.76 33.15
C GLU A 183 34.34 11.83 31.94
N ILE A 184 34.12 10.51 32.10
CA ILE A 184 34.18 9.55 30.98
C ILE A 184 32.98 9.73 30.04
N MET A 185 31.82 10.12 30.57
CA MET A 185 30.67 10.52 29.77
C MET A 185 30.90 11.84 29.03
N ASP A 186 31.47 12.86 29.68
CA ASP A 186 31.73 14.18 29.08
C ASP A 186 32.85 14.14 28.01
N GLN A 187 33.95 13.40 28.26
CA GLN A 187 35.04 13.26 27.27
C GLN A 187 34.65 12.44 26.04
N LYS A 188 33.66 11.54 26.15
CA LYS A 188 33.07 10.83 25.00
C LYS A 188 31.83 11.54 24.42
N GLN A 189 31.14 12.39 25.18
CA GLN A 189 30.02 13.23 24.71
C GLN A 189 30.47 14.13 23.56
N GLU A 190 31.65 14.75 23.65
CA GLU A 190 32.15 15.60 22.56
C GLU A 190 32.43 14.83 21.25
N SER A 191 32.80 13.55 21.33
CA SER A 191 33.08 12.72 20.15
C SER A 191 31.81 12.19 19.45
N VAL A 192 30.73 11.99 20.21
CA VAL A 192 29.44 11.48 19.70
C VAL A 192 28.49 12.61 19.30
N GLU A 193 28.60 13.80 19.92
CA GLU A 193 27.79 14.98 19.58
C GLU A 193 28.32 15.76 18.36
N ARG A 194 29.63 15.69 18.07
CA ARG A 194 30.25 16.34 16.89
C ARG A 194 30.10 15.57 15.58
N GLY A 195 29.43 14.41 15.59
CA GLY A 195 29.13 13.62 14.40
C GLY A 195 28.08 14.27 13.51
N SER A 196 28.45 15.33 12.79
CA SER A 196 27.81 15.61 11.51
C SER A 196 27.80 14.32 10.69
N ILE A 197 26.65 13.95 10.14
CA ILE A 197 26.58 12.93 9.09
C ILE A 197 27.32 13.53 7.89
N THR A 198 28.64 13.35 7.85
CA THR A 198 29.40 13.43 6.61
C THR A 198 29.20 12.08 5.92
N PRO A 199 28.72 12.03 4.67
CA PRO A 199 28.63 10.79 3.89
C PRO A 199 30.00 10.16 3.56
N GLU A 200 31.10 10.64 4.14
CA GLU A 200 32.47 10.39 3.67
C GLU A 200 33.31 9.51 4.59
N ALA A 201 32.81 9.10 5.77
CA ALA A 201 33.44 8.01 6.51
C ALA A 201 33.08 6.70 5.83
N GLY A 202 33.96 6.27 4.90
CA GLY A 202 33.78 5.15 3.99
C GLY A 202 32.98 3.99 4.56
N LEU A 203 31.77 3.81 4.02
CA LEU A 203 30.99 2.59 4.15
C LEU A 203 31.95 1.40 3.91
N PRO A 204 32.02 0.40 4.81
CA PRO A 204 32.65 -0.86 4.43
C PRO A 204 31.92 -1.32 3.17
N ALA A 205 32.65 -1.42 2.05
CA ALA A 205 32.09 -1.67 0.73
C ALA A 205 30.94 -2.68 0.82
N GLU A 206 29.71 -2.25 0.51
CA GLU A 206 28.44 -2.99 0.65
C GLU A 206 28.46 -4.41 0.05
N SER A 207 29.48 -4.67 -0.77
CA SER A 207 29.92 -6.02 -1.14
C SER A 207 30.14 -6.94 0.07
N SER A 208 30.36 -6.45 1.29
CA SER A 208 30.59 -7.26 2.48
C SER A 208 29.28 -7.83 3.05
N SER A 209 28.26 -7.02 3.37
CA SER A 209 27.02 -7.51 4.02
C SER A 209 26.15 -8.43 3.15
N PHE A 210 26.10 -8.21 1.83
CA PHE A 210 25.44 -9.17 0.93
C PHE A 210 26.24 -10.49 0.84
N LYS A 211 27.58 -10.42 0.79
CA LYS A 211 28.44 -11.61 0.90
C LYS A 211 28.32 -12.31 2.27
N LEU A 212 28.08 -11.56 3.35
CA LEU A 212 27.83 -12.12 4.68
C LEU A 212 26.55 -12.96 4.69
N SER A 213 25.51 -12.57 3.95
CA SER A 213 24.32 -13.44 3.77
C SER A 213 24.63 -14.76 3.07
N GLN A 214 25.63 -14.77 2.18
CA GLN A 214 26.10 -15.98 1.50
C GLN A 214 27.00 -16.84 2.40
N ALA A 215 27.51 -16.28 3.51
CA ALA A 215 28.32 -16.97 4.51
C ALA A 215 27.47 -17.76 5.54
N ASN A 216 26.15 -17.55 5.58
CA ASN A 216 25.24 -18.37 6.38
C ASN A 216 25.30 -19.86 5.93
N ASP A 217 25.27 -20.78 6.89
CA ASP A 217 25.44 -22.23 6.66
C ASP A 217 24.47 -22.74 5.58
N ALA A 218 24.97 -23.56 4.65
CA ALA A 218 24.20 -24.21 3.59
C ALA A 218 23.05 -25.08 4.13
N LYS A 219 23.05 -25.42 5.43
CA LYS A 219 21.95 -26.11 6.12
C LYS A 219 20.65 -25.29 6.22
N HIS A 220 20.72 -23.96 6.14
CA HIS A 220 19.52 -23.12 6.17
C HIS A 220 18.93 -22.91 4.75
N PRO A 221 17.59 -22.84 4.62
CA PRO A 221 16.93 -22.73 3.33
C PRO A 221 17.24 -21.39 2.66
N LEU A 222 17.42 -21.43 1.34
CA LEU A 222 17.49 -20.24 0.50
C LEU A 222 16.13 -19.53 0.53
N PHE A 223 16.15 -18.23 0.81
CA PHE A 223 14.99 -17.35 0.67
C PHE A 223 15.15 -16.48 -0.57
N ILE A 224 14.19 -16.56 -1.49
CA ILE A 224 14.20 -15.84 -2.77
C ILE A 224 13.18 -14.70 -2.72
N LEU A 225 13.67 -13.45 -2.68
CA LEU A 225 12.86 -12.27 -2.93
C LEU A 225 13.04 -11.87 -4.39
N HIS A 226 12.00 -12.03 -5.21
CA HIS A 226 12.04 -11.63 -6.60
C HIS A 226 11.63 -10.17 -6.73
N ASP A 227 12.56 -9.34 -7.21
CA ASP A 227 12.37 -7.90 -7.33
C ASP A 227 11.56 -7.58 -8.58
N GLY A 228 10.40 -6.92 -8.44
CA GLY A 228 9.73 -6.31 -9.57
C GLY A 228 10.60 -5.18 -10.13
N PRO A 229 10.89 -5.18 -11.45
CA PRO A 229 11.88 -4.27 -12.00
C PRO A 229 11.30 -2.84 -12.08
N PRO A 230 11.84 -1.84 -11.35
CA PRO A 230 11.51 -0.45 -11.62
C PRO A 230 11.85 -0.05 -13.06
N TYR A 231 11.06 0.88 -13.57
CA TYR A 231 11.23 1.36 -14.94
C TYR A 231 12.42 2.33 -15.01
N ALA A 232 13.35 2.10 -15.94
CA ALA A 232 14.60 2.85 -16.07
C ALA A 232 14.40 4.20 -16.78
N ASN A 233 13.60 5.10 -16.20
CA ASN A 233 13.21 6.34 -16.87
C ASN A 233 13.47 7.65 -16.10
N GLY A 234 14.01 7.65 -14.89
CA GLY A 234 14.36 8.89 -14.20
C GLY A 234 14.39 8.81 -12.68
N GLN A 235 14.37 9.97 -12.03
CA GLN A 235 14.48 10.11 -10.57
C GLN A 235 13.46 9.28 -9.80
N LEU A 236 13.90 8.73 -8.67
CA LEU A 236 13.04 8.00 -7.76
C LEU A 236 12.17 8.96 -6.93
N HIS A 237 11.23 8.37 -6.21
CA HIS A 237 10.29 9.09 -5.34
C HIS A 237 10.01 8.23 -4.12
N LEU A 238 9.33 8.78 -3.11
CA LEU A 238 9.08 8.05 -1.86
C LEU A 238 8.37 6.71 -2.04
N GLY A 239 7.53 6.54 -3.07
CA GLY A 239 6.94 5.22 -3.37
C GLY A 239 7.99 4.14 -3.65
N HIS A 240 9.07 4.48 -4.34
CA HIS A 240 10.22 3.60 -4.55
C HIS A 240 11.00 3.37 -3.24
N ALA A 241 11.15 4.41 -2.42
CA ALA A 241 11.80 4.27 -1.11
C ALA A 241 11.04 3.31 -0.20
N MET A 242 9.72 3.48 -0.07
CA MET A 242 8.89 2.55 0.69
C MET A 242 9.01 1.12 0.16
N ASN A 243 8.83 0.93 -1.16
CA ASN A 243 8.94 -0.39 -1.79
C ASN A 243 10.27 -1.09 -1.46
N LYS A 244 11.40 -0.42 -1.70
CA LYS A 244 12.73 -1.02 -1.49
C LYS A 244 13.11 -1.18 -0.03
N ILE A 245 12.74 -0.24 0.84
CA ILE A 245 13.00 -0.36 2.27
C ILE A 245 12.21 -1.52 2.87
N LEU A 246 10.93 -1.70 2.49
CA LEU A 246 10.13 -2.84 2.96
C LEU A 246 10.73 -4.18 2.49
N LYS A 247 11.17 -4.28 1.23
CA LYS A 247 11.92 -5.46 0.74
C LYS A 247 13.18 -5.71 1.56
N ASP A 248 13.95 -4.66 1.83
CA ASP A 248 15.20 -4.77 2.60
C ASP A 248 14.97 -5.20 4.06
N ILE A 249 13.92 -4.71 4.72
CA ILE A 249 13.54 -5.14 6.07
C ILE A 249 13.29 -6.66 6.09
N VAL A 250 12.55 -7.19 5.11
CA VAL A 250 12.29 -8.63 4.98
C VAL A 250 13.60 -9.40 4.78
N VAL A 251 14.43 -8.95 3.84
CA VAL A 251 15.70 -9.61 3.51
C VAL A 251 16.62 -9.64 4.73
N ARG A 252 16.84 -8.51 5.40
CA ARG A 252 17.68 -8.44 6.61
C ARG A 252 17.15 -9.30 7.74
N HIS A 253 15.83 -9.35 7.94
CA HIS A 253 15.21 -10.25 8.90
C HIS A 253 15.49 -11.72 8.57
N LYS A 254 15.36 -12.13 7.29
CA LYS A 254 15.68 -13.51 6.88
C LYS A 254 17.17 -13.83 7.05
N VAL A 255 18.07 -12.89 6.79
CA VAL A 255 19.52 -13.06 7.08
C VAL A 255 19.75 -13.26 8.58
N LEU A 256 19.13 -12.43 9.44
CA LEU A 256 19.20 -12.58 10.90
C LEU A 256 18.68 -13.93 11.39
N ARG A 257 17.73 -14.55 10.67
CA ARG A 257 17.22 -15.90 10.96
C ARG A 257 18.11 -17.04 10.45
N GLY A 258 19.23 -16.71 9.82
CA GLY A 258 20.19 -17.67 9.28
C GLY A 258 19.92 -18.11 7.86
N ASN A 259 18.91 -17.56 7.19
CA ASN A 259 18.66 -17.88 5.79
C ASN A 259 19.75 -17.28 4.90
N ARG A 260 20.11 -18.02 3.86
CA ARG A 260 20.75 -17.41 2.68
C ARG A 260 19.68 -16.68 1.90
N VAL A 261 19.96 -15.47 1.42
CA VAL A 261 19.00 -14.66 0.66
C VAL A 261 19.46 -14.49 -0.77
N HIS A 262 18.51 -14.57 -1.70
CA HIS A 262 18.71 -14.16 -3.09
C HIS A 262 17.81 -12.96 -3.36
N PHE A 263 18.42 -11.79 -3.50
CA PHE A 263 17.75 -10.55 -3.86
C PHE A 263 18.61 -9.82 -4.89
N VAL A 264 18.19 -9.94 -6.15
CA VAL A 264 18.87 -9.32 -7.30
C VAL A 264 17.98 -8.19 -7.82
N PRO A 265 18.41 -6.93 -7.69
CA PRO A 265 17.67 -5.79 -8.22
C PRO A 265 17.51 -5.85 -9.73
N GLY A 266 16.34 -5.44 -10.21
CA GLY A 266 15.98 -5.45 -11.62
C GLY A 266 15.70 -4.09 -12.22
N TRP A 267 15.78 -3.97 -13.55
CA TRP A 267 15.27 -2.81 -14.28
C TRP A 267 14.52 -3.19 -15.54
N ASP A 268 13.40 -2.50 -15.75
CA ASP A 268 12.63 -2.57 -16.98
C ASP A 268 13.13 -1.46 -17.91
N CYS A 269 13.83 -1.89 -18.96
CA CYS A 269 14.61 -1.06 -19.85
C CYS A 269 13.93 -0.80 -21.19
N HIS A 270 12.77 -1.38 -21.50
CA HIS A 270 12.11 -1.26 -22.79
C HIS A 270 10.85 -0.41 -22.76
N GLY A 271 10.33 -0.02 -23.93
CA GLY A 271 9.01 0.58 -24.09
C GLY A 271 8.96 2.10 -24.27
N LEU A 272 7.74 2.58 -24.52
CA LEU A 272 7.43 3.95 -24.93
C LEU A 272 7.98 5.04 -23.97
N PRO A 273 7.86 4.93 -22.63
CA PRO A 273 8.38 5.97 -21.76
C PRO A 273 9.89 6.22 -21.86
N ILE A 274 10.71 5.19 -22.11
CA ILE A 274 12.15 5.39 -22.34
C ILE A 274 12.38 6.02 -23.71
N GLU A 275 11.69 5.52 -24.74
CA GLU A 275 11.81 6.05 -26.10
C GLU A 275 11.51 7.56 -26.15
N LEU A 276 10.41 8.01 -25.53
CA LEU A 276 10.04 9.43 -25.50
C LEU A 276 11.06 10.30 -24.75
N LYS A 277 11.60 9.82 -23.62
CA LYS A 277 12.58 10.58 -22.84
C LYS A 277 13.96 10.61 -23.51
N ALA A 278 14.37 9.52 -24.14
CA ALA A 278 15.61 9.44 -24.89
C ALA A 278 15.61 10.37 -26.12
N LEU A 279 14.43 10.57 -26.73
CA LEU A 279 14.29 11.47 -27.88
C LEU A 279 14.13 12.95 -27.46
N GLY A 280 13.46 13.22 -26.32
CA GLY A 280 13.33 14.57 -25.76
C GLY A 280 12.85 15.61 -26.78
N ASP A 281 13.56 16.73 -26.87
CA ASP A 281 13.28 17.83 -27.82
C ASP A 281 13.45 17.44 -29.30
N SER A 282 14.04 16.29 -29.61
CA SER A 282 14.13 15.82 -31.00
C SER A 282 12.74 15.53 -31.59
N LEU A 283 11.77 15.19 -30.73
CA LEU A 283 10.37 14.98 -31.12
C LEU A 283 9.68 16.27 -31.56
N THR A 284 9.97 17.40 -30.91
CA THR A 284 9.39 18.70 -31.26
C THR A 284 10.08 19.33 -32.48
N LYS A 285 11.29 18.88 -32.80
CA LYS A 285 12.07 19.30 -33.98
C LYS A 285 11.87 18.41 -35.21
N HIS A 286 10.95 17.44 -35.16
CA HIS A 286 10.63 16.51 -36.26
C HIS A 286 11.87 15.80 -36.86
N VAL A 287 12.85 15.45 -36.02
CA VAL A 287 14.01 14.68 -36.48
C VAL A 287 13.60 13.23 -36.68
N GLU A 288 13.76 12.71 -37.89
CA GLU A 288 13.54 11.29 -38.18
C GLU A 288 14.73 10.44 -37.73
N PHE A 289 14.44 9.30 -37.09
CA PHE A 289 15.45 8.34 -36.64
C PHE A 289 15.20 6.99 -37.29
N THR A 290 16.26 6.34 -37.76
CA THR A 290 16.17 4.91 -38.08
C THR A 290 15.92 4.10 -36.80
N PRO A 291 15.30 2.90 -36.88
CA PRO A 291 15.10 2.03 -35.72
C PRO A 291 16.40 1.78 -34.94
N ALA A 292 17.51 1.53 -35.61
CA ALA A 292 18.81 1.29 -34.97
C ALA A 292 19.32 2.51 -34.17
N GLN A 293 19.21 3.72 -34.71
CA GLN A 293 19.60 4.95 -34.02
C GLN A 293 18.72 5.21 -32.79
N LEU A 294 17.42 5.01 -32.92
CA LEU A 294 16.46 5.18 -31.83
C LEU A 294 16.73 4.19 -30.69
N ARG A 295 16.94 2.92 -31.03
CA ARG A 295 17.28 1.86 -30.06
C ARG A 295 18.59 2.15 -29.33
N THR A 296 19.61 2.63 -30.05
CA THR A 296 20.89 3.04 -29.44
C THR A 296 20.71 4.14 -28.40
N LYS A 297 19.95 5.20 -28.74
CA LYS A 297 19.65 6.29 -27.81
C LYS A 297 18.84 5.82 -26.60
N ALA A 298 17.84 4.98 -26.83
CA ALA A 298 16.98 4.44 -25.79
C ALA A 298 17.77 3.54 -24.82
N ALA A 299 18.64 2.66 -25.33
CA ALA A 299 19.53 1.83 -24.52
C ALA A 299 20.49 2.68 -23.68
N GLN A 300 21.08 3.73 -24.25
CA GLN A 300 21.97 4.64 -23.53
C GLN A 300 21.22 5.33 -22.38
N PHE A 301 20.05 5.91 -22.66
CA PHE A 301 19.24 6.58 -21.65
C PHE A 301 18.82 5.62 -20.52
N ALA A 302 18.42 4.39 -20.85
CA ALA A 302 18.06 3.38 -19.86
C ALA A 302 19.25 3.03 -18.94
N ARG A 303 20.48 2.91 -19.47
CA ARG A 303 21.69 2.67 -18.65
C ARG A 303 21.99 3.84 -17.71
N GLU A 304 21.92 5.07 -18.21
CA GLU A 304 22.16 6.27 -17.40
C GLU A 304 21.12 6.43 -16.29
N ALA A 305 19.84 6.21 -16.60
CA ALA A 305 18.76 6.24 -15.62
C ALA A 305 18.92 5.13 -14.57
N MET A 306 19.28 3.91 -14.99
CA MET A 306 19.52 2.79 -14.09
C MET A 306 20.68 3.08 -13.13
N GLU A 307 21.82 3.59 -13.61
CA GLU A 307 22.94 3.93 -12.73
C GLU A 307 22.61 5.01 -11.70
N MET A 308 21.83 6.02 -12.09
CA MET A 308 21.32 7.04 -11.17
C MET A 308 20.43 6.40 -10.09
N GLN A 309 19.44 5.62 -10.51
CA GLN A 309 18.51 4.94 -9.60
C GLN A 309 19.23 3.95 -8.68
N ARG A 310 20.21 3.21 -9.20
CA ARG A 310 21.04 2.25 -8.45
C ARG A 310 21.75 2.94 -7.30
N LYS A 311 22.44 4.06 -7.56
CA LYS A 311 23.12 4.86 -6.53
C LYS A 311 22.14 5.38 -5.47
N GLU A 312 20.96 5.82 -5.89
CA GLU A 312 19.94 6.32 -4.97
C GLU A 312 19.33 5.20 -4.12
N PHE A 313 19.07 4.02 -4.67
CA PHE A 313 18.62 2.86 -3.89
C PHE A 313 19.66 2.40 -2.86
N MET A 314 20.94 2.36 -3.25
CA MET A 314 22.05 2.01 -2.35
C MET A 314 22.17 3.02 -1.20
N SER A 315 21.98 4.32 -1.46
CA SER A 315 22.07 5.36 -0.42
C SER A 315 21.00 5.24 0.68
N TRP A 316 19.95 4.45 0.46
CA TRP A 316 18.94 4.11 1.47
C TRP A 316 19.30 2.89 2.32
N GLY A 317 20.51 2.35 2.17
CA GLY A 317 21.01 1.18 2.92
C GLY A 317 20.37 -0.13 2.48
N VAL A 318 19.86 -0.22 1.25
CA VAL A 318 19.20 -1.43 0.72
C VAL A 318 20.25 -2.48 0.37
N LEU A 319 20.19 -3.64 1.01
CA LEU A 319 21.03 -4.80 0.72
C LEU A 319 20.54 -5.49 -0.56
N GLY A 320 21.44 -5.93 -1.43
CA GLY A 320 21.11 -6.65 -2.67
C GLY A 320 22.33 -6.89 -3.54
N ASP A 321 22.21 -7.74 -4.57
CA ASP A 321 23.27 -7.92 -5.57
C ASP A 321 23.30 -6.77 -6.58
N TRP A 322 23.80 -5.62 -6.14
CA TRP A 322 23.94 -4.43 -6.99
C TRP A 322 25.07 -4.55 -8.04
N GLN A 323 25.90 -5.59 -7.96
CA GLN A 323 26.99 -5.82 -8.92
C GLN A 323 26.49 -6.58 -10.15
N HIS A 324 25.50 -7.45 -9.98
CA HIS A 324 24.93 -8.25 -11.06
C HIS A 324 23.41 -8.03 -11.19
N PRO A 325 22.94 -6.78 -11.37
CA PRO A 325 21.51 -6.53 -11.55
C PRO A 325 21.02 -7.15 -12.86
N TYR A 326 19.74 -7.52 -12.90
CA TYR A 326 19.14 -7.99 -14.14
C TYR A 326 18.51 -6.82 -14.91
N LEU A 327 18.68 -6.80 -16.23
CA LEU A 327 18.12 -5.78 -17.12
C LEU A 327 17.31 -6.48 -18.21
N THR A 328 16.11 -5.98 -18.50
CA THR A 328 15.28 -6.59 -19.55
C THR A 328 15.90 -6.48 -20.94
N MET A 329 16.80 -5.51 -21.16
CA MET A 329 17.55 -5.31 -22.42
C MET A 329 18.86 -6.13 -22.53
N THR A 330 19.18 -6.99 -21.56
CA THR A 330 20.38 -7.84 -21.66
C THR A 330 20.11 -8.98 -22.66
N PRO A 331 21.03 -9.30 -23.60
CA PRO A 331 20.82 -10.34 -24.61
C PRO A 331 20.32 -11.68 -24.07
N SER A 332 20.86 -12.12 -22.93
CA SER A 332 20.43 -13.37 -22.29
C SER A 332 19.01 -13.32 -21.73
N TYR A 333 18.54 -12.15 -21.26
CA TYR A 333 17.17 -11.95 -20.82
C TYR A 333 16.21 -11.99 -22.01
N GLU A 334 16.50 -11.20 -23.05
CA GLU A 334 15.69 -11.12 -24.26
C GLU A 334 15.53 -12.49 -24.94
N ALA A 335 16.62 -13.25 -25.05
CA ALA A 335 16.56 -14.61 -25.60
C ALA A 335 15.65 -15.54 -24.78
N ARG A 336 15.75 -15.50 -23.44
CA ARG A 336 14.86 -16.28 -22.56
C ARG A 336 13.40 -15.86 -22.70
N GLN A 337 13.13 -14.56 -22.80
CA GLN A 337 11.78 -14.04 -23.06
C GLN A 337 11.23 -14.55 -24.40
N LEU A 338 12.05 -14.56 -25.45
CA LEU A 338 11.69 -15.13 -26.74
C LEU A 338 11.39 -16.63 -26.66
N GLN A 339 12.12 -17.38 -25.81
CA GLN A 339 11.84 -18.79 -25.56
C GLN A 339 10.45 -19.00 -24.96
N VAL A 340 10.03 -18.15 -24.00
CA VAL A 340 8.66 -18.18 -23.46
C VAL A 340 7.64 -17.82 -24.52
N PHE A 341 7.87 -16.75 -25.29
CA PHE A 341 7.00 -16.39 -26.42
C PHE A 341 6.81 -17.59 -27.36
N TYR A 342 7.89 -18.28 -27.74
CA TYR A 342 7.83 -19.40 -28.67
C TYR A 342 7.10 -20.61 -28.10
N GLN A 343 7.27 -20.91 -26.81
CA GLN A 343 6.48 -21.93 -26.12
C GLN A 343 4.98 -21.62 -26.15
N LEU A 344 4.61 -20.35 -25.97
CA LEU A 344 3.22 -19.90 -26.03
C LEU A 344 2.67 -19.94 -27.47
N TYR A 345 3.52 -19.61 -28.45
CA TYR A 345 3.19 -19.65 -29.87
C TYR A 345 2.93 -21.08 -30.37
N THR A 346 3.81 -22.04 -30.04
CA THR A 346 3.64 -23.45 -30.43
C THR A 346 2.43 -24.11 -29.77
N LYS A 347 2.05 -23.66 -28.56
CA LYS A 347 0.78 -24.04 -27.89
C LYS A 347 -0.48 -23.40 -28.51
N LYS A 348 -0.34 -22.61 -29.59
CA LYS A 348 -1.43 -21.86 -30.24
C LYS A 348 -2.17 -20.89 -29.31
N LEU A 349 -1.50 -20.44 -28.25
CA LEU A 349 -2.05 -19.42 -27.33
C LEU A 349 -1.74 -18.01 -27.82
N ILE A 350 -0.68 -17.84 -28.62
CA ILE A 350 -0.39 -16.58 -29.31
C ILE A 350 -0.92 -16.66 -30.73
N TYR A 351 -1.70 -15.67 -31.13
CA TYR A 351 -2.27 -15.57 -32.46
C TYR A 351 -2.34 -14.13 -32.94
N ARG A 352 -2.39 -13.94 -34.26
CA ARG A 352 -2.59 -12.63 -34.88
C ARG A 352 -4.06 -12.45 -35.22
N GLY A 353 -4.67 -11.37 -34.76
CA GLY A 353 -6.09 -11.09 -34.97
C GLY A 353 -6.35 -9.64 -35.37
N LEU A 354 -7.42 -9.42 -36.13
CA LEU A 354 -7.95 -8.08 -36.38
C LEU A 354 -9.03 -7.79 -35.34
N LYS A 355 -8.73 -6.94 -34.36
CA LYS A 355 -9.64 -6.59 -33.26
C LYS A 355 -9.53 -5.11 -32.89
N PRO A 356 -10.61 -4.49 -32.38
CA PRO A 356 -10.54 -3.16 -31.82
C PRO A 356 -9.61 -3.15 -30.60
N VAL A 357 -8.67 -2.21 -30.61
CA VAL A 357 -7.76 -1.93 -29.50
C VAL A 357 -7.81 -0.44 -29.20
N HIS A 358 -7.46 -0.07 -27.97
CA HIS A 358 -7.13 1.32 -27.68
C HIS A 358 -5.92 1.72 -28.51
N TRP A 359 -6.07 2.77 -29.31
CA TRP A 359 -5.09 3.24 -30.26
C TRP A 359 -4.84 4.73 -30.04
N SER A 360 -3.58 5.11 -29.88
CA SER A 360 -3.21 6.52 -29.79
C SER A 360 -2.81 7.02 -31.18
N PRO A 361 -3.62 7.87 -31.84
CA PRO A 361 -3.23 8.46 -33.13
C PRO A 361 -1.96 9.32 -33.02
N SER A 362 -1.72 9.86 -31.83
CA SER A 362 -0.57 10.74 -31.57
C SER A 362 0.76 9.99 -31.47
N THR A 363 0.75 8.75 -30.99
CA THR A 363 1.95 7.90 -30.84
C THR A 363 1.94 6.70 -31.78
N GLN A 364 0.90 6.56 -32.61
CA GLN A 364 0.69 5.52 -33.63
C GLN A 364 0.95 4.11 -33.11
N THR A 365 0.40 3.80 -31.94
CA THR A 365 0.57 2.49 -31.31
C THR A 365 -0.70 2.09 -30.56
N ALA A 366 -0.92 0.78 -30.51
CA ALA A 366 -1.86 0.20 -29.57
C ALA A 366 -1.40 0.48 -28.12
N LEU A 367 -2.37 0.70 -27.24
CA LEU A 367 -2.18 0.90 -25.80
C LEU A 367 -2.92 -0.19 -25.02
N ALA A 368 -2.29 -0.70 -23.96
CA ALA A 368 -3.01 -1.47 -22.95
C ALA A 368 -3.82 -0.53 -22.05
N GLU A 369 -4.80 -1.08 -21.35
CA GLU A 369 -5.64 -0.30 -20.43
C GLU A 369 -4.85 0.31 -19.26
N ALA A 370 -3.77 -0.35 -18.82
CA ALA A 370 -2.82 0.20 -17.86
C ALA A 370 -2.04 1.44 -18.40
N GLU A 371 -2.05 1.66 -19.71
CA GLU A 371 -1.39 2.77 -20.40
C GLU A 371 -2.38 3.92 -20.72
N LEU A 372 -3.60 3.87 -20.17
CA LEU A 372 -4.60 4.93 -20.31
C LEU A 372 -4.67 5.79 -19.05
N GLU A 373 -4.87 7.09 -19.24
CA GLU A 373 -5.30 8.02 -18.19
C GLU A 373 -6.66 8.57 -18.54
N TYR A 374 -7.56 8.72 -17.57
CA TYR A 374 -8.90 9.22 -17.83
C TYR A 374 -9.00 10.69 -17.43
N GLN A 375 -9.56 11.50 -18.34
CA GLN A 375 -9.86 12.91 -18.10
C GLN A 375 -11.36 13.07 -17.86
N ASP A 376 -11.76 13.48 -16.66
CA ASP A 376 -13.19 13.64 -16.27
C ASP A 376 -13.87 14.85 -16.93
N ASN A 377 -13.08 15.78 -17.46
CA ASN A 377 -13.54 17.04 -18.03
C ASN A 377 -13.45 17.09 -19.57
N HIS A 378 -13.29 15.95 -20.24
CA HIS A 378 -13.26 15.91 -21.70
C HIS A 378 -14.63 16.30 -22.27
N VAL A 379 -14.64 17.11 -23.33
CA VAL A 379 -15.87 17.55 -23.99
C VAL A 379 -15.98 16.88 -25.36
N SER A 380 -16.99 16.03 -25.52
CA SER A 380 -17.38 15.44 -26.81
C SER A 380 -18.68 16.07 -27.31
N VAL A 381 -19.03 15.88 -28.59
CA VAL A 381 -20.34 16.28 -29.12
C VAL A 381 -21.25 15.06 -29.09
N ALA A 382 -22.27 15.10 -28.25
CA ALA A 382 -23.33 14.10 -28.21
C ALA A 382 -24.37 14.41 -29.30
N ALA A 383 -24.62 13.46 -30.19
CA ALA A 383 -25.52 13.59 -31.32
C ALA A 383 -26.65 12.56 -31.28
N HIS A 384 -27.86 13.02 -31.56
CA HIS A 384 -29.02 12.17 -31.87
C HIS A 384 -29.18 12.10 -33.38
N VAL A 385 -29.07 10.89 -33.93
CA VAL A 385 -29.04 10.65 -35.37
C VAL A 385 -30.20 9.75 -35.75
N ARG A 386 -30.97 10.13 -36.78
CA ARG A 386 -32.07 9.31 -37.29
C ARG A 386 -31.60 8.31 -38.34
N PHE A 387 -32.03 7.07 -38.15
CA PHE A 387 -31.99 6.00 -39.14
C PHE A 387 -33.44 5.75 -39.56
N GLU A 388 -33.83 6.21 -40.74
CA GLU A 388 -35.22 6.06 -41.22
C GLU A 388 -35.51 4.62 -41.61
N LEU A 389 -36.72 4.17 -41.34
CA LEU A 389 -37.20 2.87 -41.79
C LEU A 389 -37.73 2.97 -43.24
N PRO A 390 -37.29 2.08 -44.16
CA PRO A 390 -37.90 1.94 -45.47
C PRO A 390 -39.41 1.63 -45.36
N ALA A 391 -40.19 1.97 -46.39
CA ALA A 391 -41.65 1.94 -46.36
C ALA A 391 -42.25 0.59 -45.90
N ASN A 392 -41.70 -0.53 -46.36
CA ASN A 392 -42.12 -1.87 -45.96
C ASN A 392 -41.87 -2.16 -44.46
N HIS A 393 -40.72 -1.75 -43.94
CA HIS A 393 -40.35 -1.93 -42.52
C HIS A 393 -41.11 -0.98 -41.61
N LYS A 394 -41.37 0.25 -42.06
CA LYS A 394 -42.26 1.20 -41.40
C LYS A 394 -43.65 0.60 -41.19
N ALA A 395 -44.26 0.03 -42.24
CA ALA A 395 -45.59 -0.57 -42.15
C ALA A 395 -45.63 -1.74 -41.14
N ALA A 396 -44.62 -2.62 -41.17
CA ALA A 396 -44.52 -3.75 -40.24
C ALA A 396 -44.40 -3.30 -38.77
N LEU A 397 -43.59 -2.28 -38.48
CA LEU A 397 -43.44 -1.74 -37.12
C LEU A 397 -44.75 -1.15 -36.60
N LEU A 398 -45.42 -0.30 -37.41
CA LEU A 398 -46.66 0.37 -37.00
C LEU A 398 -47.79 -0.63 -36.75
N GLN A 399 -47.87 -1.70 -37.55
CA GLN A 399 -48.81 -2.79 -37.35
C GLN A 399 -48.53 -3.55 -36.04
N ALA A 400 -47.28 -3.94 -35.81
CA ALA A 400 -46.90 -4.74 -34.64
C ALA A 400 -46.98 -3.96 -33.31
N ALA A 401 -46.74 -2.65 -33.33
CA ALA A 401 -46.83 -1.79 -32.15
C ALA A 401 -48.27 -1.45 -31.75
N ASN A 402 -49.28 -1.99 -32.44
CA ASN A 402 -50.70 -1.71 -32.23
C ASN A 402 -51.00 -0.20 -32.20
N TRP A 403 -50.42 0.57 -33.13
CA TRP A 403 -50.69 2.00 -33.22
C TRP A 403 -52.20 2.25 -33.34
N GLN A 404 -52.79 2.88 -32.32
CA GLN A 404 -54.18 3.33 -32.31
C GLN A 404 -54.24 4.78 -32.83
N ASP A 405 -55.30 5.14 -33.54
CA ASP A 405 -55.53 6.52 -33.99
C ASP A 405 -55.47 7.48 -32.80
N ALA A 406 -54.30 8.11 -32.62
CA ALA A 406 -53.99 8.87 -31.41
C ALA A 406 -54.64 10.27 -31.46
N GLY A 407 -55.91 10.39 -31.87
CA GLY A 407 -56.74 11.60 -31.85
C GLY A 407 -56.22 12.81 -32.64
N ALA A 408 -55.02 12.77 -33.21
CA ALA A 408 -54.37 13.87 -33.91
C ALA A 408 -53.64 13.43 -35.19
N VAL A 409 -53.53 12.14 -35.47
CA VAL A 409 -52.92 11.58 -36.69
C VAL A 409 -53.86 10.50 -37.21
N ASP A 410 -54.53 10.79 -38.31
CA ASP A 410 -55.47 9.88 -38.97
C ASP A 410 -54.68 8.72 -39.61
N ARG A 411 -55.04 7.45 -39.34
CA ARG A 411 -54.52 6.26 -40.04
C ARG A 411 -54.66 6.38 -41.56
N ALA A 412 -55.67 7.10 -42.05
CA ALA A 412 -55.84 7.39 -43.48
C ALA A 412 -54.84 8.45 -44.00
N ALA A 413 -54.24 9.24 -43.11
CA ALA A 413 -53.18 10.22 -43.37
C ALA A 413 -51.76 9.65 -43.18
N LEU A 414 -51.60 8.32 -43.22
CA LEU A 414 -50.34 7.64 -43.59
C LEU A 414 -49.96 7.99 -45.04
N SER A 415 -49.86 9.28 -45.35
CA SER A 415 -49.21 9.74 -46.56
C SER A 415 -47.81 9.14 -46.61
N ASP A 416 -47.31 8.93 -47.82
CA ASP A 416 -45.93 8.51 -48.08
C ASP A 416 -44.88 9.41 -47.36
N ASN A 417 -45.30 10.57 -46.83
CA ASN A 417 -44.45 11.59 -46.23
C ASN A 417 -44.21 11.47 -44.70
N LEU A 418 -44.90 10.60 -43.95
CA LEU A 418 -44.64 10.46 -42.50
C LEU A 418 -43.33 9.66 -42.25
N ALA A 419 -42.27 10.32 -41.80
CA ALA A 419 -41.01 9.66 -41.50
C ALA A 419 -41.07 8.91 -40.17
N VAL A 420 -40.73 7.61 -40.18
CA VAL A 420 -40.55 6.80 -38.96
C VAL A 420 -39.08 6.42 -38.84
N SER A 421 -38.45 6.85 -37.75
CA SER A 421 -37.00 6.73 -37.56
C SER A 421 -36.64 6.04 -36.26
N MET A 422 -35.58 5.25 -36.31
CA MET A 422 -34.84 4.80 -35.14
C MET A 422 -33.82 5.88 -34.77
N VAL A 423 -33.88 6.39 -33.54
CA VAL A 423 -32.96 7.45 -33.11
C VAL A 423 -31.85 6.83 -32.29
N VAL A 424 -30.63 6.90 -32.80
CA VAL A 424 -29.43 6.49 -32.05
C VAL A 424 -28.81 7.71 -31.38
N TRP A 425 -28.12 7.45 -30.27
CA TRP A 425 -27.32 8.44 -29.58
C TRP A 425 -25.84 8.05 -29.63
N THR A 426 -24.96 9.00 -29.92
CA THR A 426 -23.51 8.78 -29.94
C THR A 426 -22.71 10.00 -29.49
N THR A 427 -21.60 9.77 -28.79
CA THR A 427 -20.59 10.80 -28.47
C THR A 427 -19.46 10.86 -29.50
N THR A 428 -19.47 9.95 -30.48
CA THR A 428 -18.45 9.84 -31.54
C THR A 428 -19.12 9.90 -32.92
N PRO A 429 -19.70 11.03 -33.35
CA PRO A 429 -20.31 11.15 -34.68
C PRO A 429 -19.41 10.65 -35.82
N TRP A 430 -18.09 10.83 -35.72
CA TRP A 430 -17.13 10.30 -36.70
C TRP A 430 -17.19 8.77 -36.93
N THR A 431 -17.80 7.98 -36.04
CA THR A 431 -17.97 6.53 -36.26
C THR A 431 -19.19 6.19 -37.13
N ILE A 432 -20.13 7.12 -37.33
CA ILE A 432 -21.37 6.90 -38.10
C ILE A 432 -21.10 6.37 -39.52
N PRO A 433 -20.14 6.90 -40.31
CA PRO A 433 -19.84 6.35 -41.64
C PRO A 433 -19.46 4.85 -41.62
N SER A 434 -18.94 4.35 -40.49
CA SER A 434 -18.55 2.94 -40.32
C SER A 434 -19.65 2.08 -39.67
N ASN A 435 -20.86 2.61 -39.50
CA ASN A 435 -21.98 1.88 -38.92
C ASN A 435 -22.30 0.63 -39.75
N GLN A 436 -22.64 -0.48 -39.10
CA GLN A 436 -23.05 -1.72 -39.74
C GLN A 436 -24.36 -2.29 -39.20
N ALA A 437 -24.84 -1.84 -38.04
CA ALA A 437 -26.07 -2.31 -37.42
C ALA A 437 -26.61 -1.29 -36.39
N ILE A 438 -27.84 -1.52 -35.92
CA ILE A 438 -28.39 -0.87 -34.72
C ILE A 438 -28.65 -1.95 -33.67
N ALA A 439 -28.00 -1.85 -32.52
CA ALA A 439 -28.20 -2.76 -31.41
C ALA A 439 -29.36 -2.29 -30.50
N ILE A 440 -30.22 -3.23 -30.13
CA ILE A 440 -31.31 -3.09 -29.15
C ILE A 440 -31.22 -4.16 -28.07
N ASN A 441 -31.83 -3.94 -26.91
CA ASN A 441 -31.94 -4.96 -25.87
C ASN A 441 -33.34 -5.58 -25.87
N THR A 442 -33.43 -6.90 -26.01
CA THR A 442 -34.72 -7.61 -26.06
C THR A 442 -35.48 -7.57 -24.74
N SER A 443 -34.78 -7.31 -23.63
CA SER A 443 -35.36 -7.19 -22.29
C SER A 443 -35.93 -5.79 -21.99
N LEU A 444 -35.75 -4.82 -22.88
CA LEU A 444 -36.32 -3.47 -22.76
C LEU A 444 -37.59 -3.35 -23.59
N ASP A 445 -38.50 -2.49 -23.16
CA ASP A 445 -39.60 -2.02 -24.00
C ASP A 445 -39.20 -0.75 -24.75
N TYR A 446 -39.82 -0.54 -25.91
CA TYR A 446 -39.59 0.59 -26.80
C TYR A 446 -40.89 1.34 -27.07
N SER A 447 -40.80 2.67 -27.15
CA SER A 447 -41.91 3.58 -27.38
C SER A 447 -41.74 4.30 -28.71
N LEU A 448 -42.83 4.39 -29.46
CA LEU A 448 -42.95 5.29 -30.60
C LEU A 448 -43.44 6.64 -30.06
N LEU A 449 -42.66 7.68 -30.32
CA LEU A 449 -42.97 9.06 -29.95
C LEU A 449 -43.29 9.85 -31.21
N HIS A 450 -44.47 10.43 -31.26
CA HIS A 450 -44.83 11.42 -32.27
C HIS A 450 -44.31 12.79 -31.82
N VAL A 451 -43.50 13.41 -32.67
CA VAL A 451 -42.89 14.71 -32.44
C VAL A 451 -43.45 15.67 -33.48
N THR A 452 -44.20 16.67 -33.02
CA THR A 452 -44.72 17.75 -33.87
C THR A 452 -43.88 19.01 -33.63
N GLU A 453 -43.36 19.63 -34.71
CA GLU A 453 -42.57 20.87 -34.62
C GLU A 453 -43.33 22.10 -35.16
N ALA A 454 -43.13 23.22 -34.48
CA ALA A 454 -42.73 24.44 -35.19
C ALA A 454 -41.33 24.84 -34.69
N VAL A 455 -40.27 24.62 -35.47
CA VAL A 455 -38.97 25.29 -35.21
C VAL A 455 -38.47 25.94 -36.49
N GLN A 456 -38.26 27.24 -36.41
CA GLN A 456 -37.71 28.06 -37.48
C GLN A 456 -36.25 27.72 -37.78
N PRO A 457 -35.81 27.88 -39.04
CA PRO A 457 -34.42 27.67 -39.43
C PRO A 457 -33.52 28.63 -38.66
N ALA A 458 -32.60 28.09 -37.87
CA ALA A 458 -31.56 28.89 -37.28
C ALA A 458 -30.41 29.02 -38.31
N SER A 459 -29.96 30.24 -38.61
CA SER A 459 -28.93 30.60 -39.62
C SER A 459 -27.66 29.71 -39.63
N PRO A 460 -27.08 29.36 -40.79
CA PRO A 460 -25.97 28.40 -40.87
C PRO A 460 -24.66 28.95 -40.25
N GLY A 461 -23.98 28.15 -39.41
CA GLY A 461 -22.61 28.41 -38.93
C GLY A 461 -22.27 27.88 -37.52
N ARG A 462 -21.32 26.92 -37.43
CA ARG A 462 -20.65 26.37 -36.21
C ARG A 462 -21.46 26.35 -34.89
N LYS A 463 -22.60 25.65 -34.89
CA LYS A 463 -23.57 25.61 -33.77
C LYS A 463 -23.44 24.46 -32.75
N TRP A 464 -22.57 23.48 -32.99
CA TRP A 464 -22.51 22.25 -32.19
C TRP A 464 -21.93 22.40 -30.77
N LEU A 465 -21.45 23.61 -30.42
CA LEU A 465 -20.88 23.94 -29.11
C LEU A 465 -21.94 24.39 -28.08
N THR A 466 -23.19 24.54 -28.51
CA THR A 466 -24.36 24.82 -27.68
C THR A 466 -25.44 23.79 -28.01
N GLN A 467 -26.32 23.46 -27.06
CA GLN A 467 -27.45 22.55 -27.33
C GLN A 467 -28.30 23.12 -28.47
N THR A 468 -28.30 22.45 -29.62
CA THR A 468 -29.00 22.92 -30.80
C THR A 468 -29.82 21.79 -31.42
N ILE A 469 -31.14 21.99 -31.44
CA ILE A 469 -32.11 21.15 -32.16
C ILE A 469 -32.06 21.57 -33.63
N MET A 470 -31.92 20.61 -34.55
CA MET A 470 -31.85 20.87 -35.97
C MET A 470 -33.26 20.88 -36.58
N PRO A 471 -33.59 21.85 -37.46
CA PRO A 471 -34.89 21.89 -38.11
C PRO A 471 -35.07 20.66 -39.02
N SER A 472 -36.17 19.94 -38.86
CA SER A 472 -36.56 18.82 -39.74
C SER A 472 -37.26 19.35 -41.01
N ARG A 473 -37.06 18.71 -42.17
CA ARG A 473 -37.84 19.02 -43.38
C ARG A 473 -39.29 18.53 -43.30
N SER A 474 -39.58 17.59 -42.39
CA SER A 474 -40.94 17.07 -42.12
C SER A 474 -41.51 17.68 -40.85
N ARG A 475 -42.71 18.28 -40.96
CA ARG A 475 -43.44 18.93 -39.84
C ARG A 475 -43.91 17.95 -38.76
N ASP A 476 -44.14 16.69 -39.15
CA ASP A 476 -44.57 15.60 -38.28
C ASP A 476 -43.64 14.39 -38.47
N GLN A 477 -43.09 13.86 -37.38
CA GLN A 477 -42.22 12.67 -37.42
C GLN A 477 -42.46 11.73 -36.24
N VAL A 478 -42.13 10.45 -36.44
CA VAL A 478 -42.19 9.43 -35.39
C VAL A 478 -40.80 8.90 -35.12
N ILE A 479 -40.40 8.93 -33.85
CA ILE A 479 -39.12 8.40 -33.40
C ILE A 479 -39.32 7.19 -32.49
N LEU A 480 -38.47 6.18 -32.64
CA LEU A 480 -38.42 5.01 -31.77
C LEU A 480 -37.27 5.17 -30.76
N VAL A 481 -37.59 5.05 -29.47
CA VAL A 481 -36.64 5.10 -28.34
C VAL A 481 -37.03 4.06 -27.29
N ALA A 482 -36.12 3.68 -26.40
CA ALA A 482 -36.47 2.80 -25.28
C ALA A 482 -37.43 3.50 -24.31
N THR A 483 -38.48 2.79 -23.89
CA THR A 483 -39.54 3.31 -23.01
C THR A 483 -39.01 3.97 -21.73
N PRO A 484 -38.02 3.39 -21.02
CA PRO A 484 -37.50 4.02 -19.80
C PRO A 484 -36.77 5.35 -20.05
N LEU A 485 -36.31 5.61 -21.28
CA LEU A 485 -35.57 6.82 -21.66
C LEU A 485 -36.48 7.93 -22.21
N VAL A 486 -37.78 7.66 -22.40
CA VAL A 486 -38.76 8.64 -22.89
C VAL A 486 -38.72 9.96 -22.09
N PRO A 487 -38.66 10.00 -20.74
CA PRO A 487 -38.59 11.25 -20.01
C PRO A 487 -37.36 12.11 -20.38
N SER A 488 -36.19 11.48 -20.56
CA SER A 488 -34.96 12.17 -20.96
C SER A 488 -35.05 12.69 -22.39
N ILE A 489 -35.66 11.92 -23.29
CA ILE A 489 -35.88 12.33 -24.68
C ILE A 489 -36.88 13.49 -24.72
N VAL A 490 -38.00 13.40 -24.01
CA VAL A 490 -38.95 14.51 -23.90
C VAL A 490 -38.25 15.76 -23.39
N GLN A 491 -37.39 15.67 -22.37
CA GLN A 491 -36.63 16.81 -21.87
C GLN A 491 -35.63 17.36 -22.91
N ASP A 492 -34.91 16.51 -23.63
CA ASP A 492 -33.92 16.91 -24.64
C ASP A 492 -34.55 17.60 -25.85
N PHE A 493 -35.80 17.24 -26.18
CA PHE A 493 -36.58 17.76 -27.30
C PHE A 493 -37.66 18.79 -26.89
N ALA A 494 -37.87 19.02 -25.60
CA ALA A 494 -38.86 19.97 -25.09
C ALA A 494 -38.41 21.41 -25.35
N THR A 495 -39.13 22.09 -26.24
CA THR A 495 -39.05 23.53 -26.45
C THR A 495 -40.42 24.14 -26.18
N ALA A 496 -40.52 25.47 -26.09
CA ALA A 496 -41.82 26.15 -25.93
C ALA A 496 -42.83 25.87 -27.07
N GLN A 497 -42.41 25.23 -28.16
CA GLN A 497 -43.15 25.05 -29.42
C GLN A 497 -43.18 23.59 -29.95
N SER A 498 -42.64 22.61 -29.21
CA SER A 498 -42.65 21.19 -29.61
C SER A 498 -43.56 20.36 -28.69
N GLN A 499 -44.38 19.47 -29.26
CA GLN A 499 -45.10 18.44 -28.48
C GLN A 499 -44.53 17.05 -28.81
N VAL A 500 -44.14 16.34 -27.75
CA VAL A 500 -43.70 14.94 -27.83
C VAL A 500 -44.77 14.09 -27.15
N LYS A 501 -45.44 13.23 -27.92
CA LYS A 501 -46.49 12.34 -27.42
C LYS A 501 -46.14 10.90 -27.71
N GLN A 502 -46.17 10.03 -26.69
CA GLN A 502 -46.10 8.59 -26.91
C GLN A 502 -47.39 8.11 -27.59
N VAL A 503 -47.24 7.40 -28.71
CA VAL A 503 -48.35 6.98 -29.59
C VAL A 503 -48.50 5.46 -29.67
N ALA A 504 -47.42 4.71 -29.43
CA ALA A 504 -47.44 3.25 -29.36
C ALA A 504 -46.24 2.74 -28.56
N SER A 505 -46.23 1.44 -28.22
CA SER A 505 -45.10 0.77 -27.60
C SER A 505 -45.00 -0.68 -28.08
N ILE A 506 -43.78 -1.22 -28.08
CA ILE A 506 -43.45 -2.57 -28.51
C ILE A 506 -42.35 -3.14 -27.61
N SER A 507 -42.43 -4.41 -27.23
CA SER A 507 -41.34 -5.05 -26.48
C SER A 507 -40.12 -5.26 -27.37
N GLY A 508 -38.92 -5.21 -26.80
CA GLY A 508 -37.67 -5.40 -27.55
C GLY A 508 -37.58 -6.77 -28.23
N ALA A 509 -38.11 -7.82 -27.61
CA ALA A 509 -38.21 -9.15 -28.21
C ALA A 509 -39.10 -9.15 -29.48
N SER A 510 -40.26 -8.51 -29.42
CA SER A 510 -41.17 -8.38 -30.57
C SER A 510 -40.56 -7.49 -31.65
N LEU A 511 -39.90 -6.39 -31.27
CA LEU A 511 -39.20 -5.50 -32.20
C LEU A 511 -38.10 -6.23 -32.98
N LEU A 512 -37.30 -7.06 -32.30
CA LEU A 512 -36.27 -7.88 -32.96
C LEU A 512 -36.88 -8.92 -33.92
N ALA A 513 -38.00 -9.55 -33.52
CA ALA A 513 -38.67 -10.58 -34.31
C ALA A 513 -39.20 -10.06 -35.66
N LEU A 514 -39.40 -8.75 -35.81
CA LEU A 514 -39.79 -8.14 -37.08
C LEU A 514 -38.67 -8.12 -38.14
N GLY A 515 -37.41 -8.35 -37.75
CA GLY A 515 -36.28 -8.36 -38.67
C GLY A 515 -36.12 -7.05 -39.45
N LEU A 516 -36.39 -5.90 -38.81
CA LEU A 516 -36.37 -4.62 -39.53
C LEU A 516 -34.95 -4.23 -39.95
N GLN A 517 -34.89 -3.42 -41.00
CA GLN A 517 -33.68 -2.74 -41.43
C GLN A 517 -33.95 -1.24 -41.52
N ALA A 518 -32.92 -0.44 -41.22
CA ALA A 518 -33.00 1.00 -41.27
C ALA A 518 -32.00 1.55 -42.30
N THR A 519 -32.35 2.63 -43.00
CA THR A 519 -31.49 3.28 -43.98
C THR A 519 -30.33 3.97 -43.28
N HIS A 520 -29.10 3.76 -43.80
CA HIS A 520 -27.90 4.40 -43.30
C HIS A 520 -27.97 5.92 -43.52
N PRO A 521 -27.67 6.76 -42.51
CA PRO A 521 -27.96 8.19 -42.56
C PRO A 521 -27.13 8.97 -43.60
N LEU A 522 -26.01 8.41 -44.07
CA LEU A 522 -25.16 9.05 -45.08
C LEU A 522 -25.22 8.36 -46.45
N GLU A 523 -25.82 7.16 -46.51
CA GLU A 523 -25.80 6.31 -47.70
C GLU A 523 -27.23 5.83 -47.99
N ALA A 524 -27.98 6.61 -48.78
CA ALA A 524 -29.41 6.37 -49.02
C ALA A 524 -29.74 5.01 -49.65
N HIS A 525 -28.77 4.37 -50.32
CA HIS A 525 -28.92 3.06 -50.96
C HIS A 525 -28.59 1.88 -50.03
N ARG A 526 -28.10 2.15 -48.82
CA ARG A 526 -27.63 1.14 -47.88
C ARG A 526 -28.56 1.06 -46.67
N THR A 527 -28.95 -0.15 -46.31
CA THR A 527 -29.68 -0.45 -45.08
C THR A 527 -28.80 -1.20 -44.09
N VAL A 528 -29.10 -1.06 -42.81
CA VAL A 528 -28.43 -1.76 -41.70
C VAL A 528 -29.45 -2.54 -40.87
N PRO A 529 -29.12 -3.77 -40.44
CA PRO A 529 -30.03 -4.59 -39.64
C PRO A 529 -30.14 -4.10 -38.19
N ILE A 530 -31.26 -4.43 -37.56
CA ILE A 530 -31.41 -4.36 -36.10
C ILE A 530 -30.96 -5.69 -35.50
N ILE A 531 -30.15 -5.63 -34.43
CA ILE A 531 -29.63 -6.81 -33.73
C ILE A 531 -29.84 -6.71 -32.23
N HIS A 532 -29.81 -7.87 -31.55
CA HIS A 532 -29.76 -7.90 -30.09
C HIS A 532 -28.34 -7.59 -29.58
N GLY A 533 -28.23 -6.66 -28.63
CA GLY A 533 -27.02 -6.39 -27.85
C GLY A 533 -27.34 -6.30 -26.36
N SER A 534 -26.80 -7.21 -25.56
CA SER A 534 -26.96 -7.21 -24.09
C SER A 534 -26.22 -6.05 -23.39
N HIS A 535 -25.26 -5.42 -24.07
CA HIS A 535 -24.55 -4.23 -23.62
C HIS A 535 -25.40 -2.95 -23.71
N VAL A 536 -26.55 -2.99 -24.40
CA VAL A 536 -27.47 -1.84 -24.50
C VAL A 536 -28.28 -1.75 -23.20
N THR A 537 -28.13 -0.64 -22.46
CA THR A 537 -28.85 -0.38 -21.20
C THR A 537 -29.81 0.80 -21.31
N ALA A 538 -30.57 1.05 -20.25
CA ALA A 538 -31.49 2.17 -20.14
C ALA A 538 -30.92 3.34 -19.30
N ASP A 539 -29.61 3.37 -19.08
CA ASP A 539 -28.97 4.37 -18.20
C ASP A 539 -28.77 5.73 -18.89
N ALA A 540 -28.53 5.75 -20.20
CA ALA A 540 -28.27 6.96 -20.98
C ALA A 540 -28.54 6.77 -22.48
N GLY A 541 -28.67 7.88 -23.21
CA GLY A 541 -28.88 7.90 -24.67
C GLY A 541 -30.34 7.64 -25.05
N THR A 542 -30.58 6.80 -26.05
CA THR A 542 -31.92 6.49 -26.59
C THR A 542 -32.34 5.04 -26.38
N GLY A 543 -31.44 4.17 -25.92
CA GLY A 543 -31.65 2.72 -25.86
C GLY A 543 -31.55 2.02 -27.22
N LEU A 544 -31.08 2.75 -28.25
CA LEU A 544 -30.68 2.24 -29.55
C LEU A 544 -29.24 2.66 -29.81
N VAL A 545 -28.34 1.69 -30.00
CA VAL A 545 -26.92 1.93 -30.14
C VAL A 545 -26.51 1.71 -31.59
N HIS A 546 -26.00 2.75 -32.24
CA HIS A 546 -25.32 2.60 -33.52
C HIS A 546 -24.09 1.71 -33.32
N THR A 547 -23.92 0.69 -34.14
CA THR A 547 -22.83 -0.29 -34.01
C THR A 547 -21.82 -0.12 -35.14
N ALA A 548 -20.58 0.23 -34.80
CA ALA A 548 -19.43 0.33 -35.71
C ALA A 548 -18.31 -0.61 -35.22
N PRO A 549 -18.25 -1.87 -35.71
CA PRO A 549 -17.40 -2.91 -35.13
C PRO A 549 -15.89 -2.62 -35.21
N ALA A 550 -15.44 -1.66 -36.03
CA ALA A 550 -14.03 -1.23 -36.05
C ALA A 550 -13.64 -0.28 -34.92
N HIS A 551 -14.63 0.26 -34.19
CA HIS A 551 -14.44 1.38 -33.25
C HIS A 551 -15.09 1.14 -31.87
N GLY A 552 -15.61 -0.06 -31.61
CA GLY A 552 -16.14 -0.48 -30.31
C GLY A 552 -15.87 -1.95 -30.04
N VAL A 553 -15.50 -2.29 -28.80
CA VAL A 553 -15.23 -3.70 -28.42
C VAL A 553 -16.53 -4.48 -28.36
N ASP A 554 -17.57 -3.93 -27.71
CA ASP A 554 -18.89 -4.56 -27.66
C ASP A 554 -19.53 -4.63 -29.05
N ASP A 555 -19.36 -3.57 -29.87
CA ASP A 555 -19.76 -3.53 -31.27
C ASP A 555 -19.14 -4.67 -32.07
N PHE A 556 -17.84 -4.89 -31.90
CA PHE A 556 -17.13 -5.99 -32.55
C PHE A 556 -17.66 -7.35 -32.13
N ILE A 557 -17.88 -7.56 -30.82
CA ILE A 557 -18.37 -8.83 -30.27
C ILE A 557 -19.79 -9.13 -30.81
N VAL A 558 -20.68 -8.15 -30.77
CA VAL A 558 -22.08 -8.33 -31.21
C VAL A 558 -22.16 -8.52 -32.73
N CYS A 559 -21.41 -7.74 -33.52
CA CYS A 559 -21.36 -7.92 -34.97
C CYS A 559 -20.77 -9.27 -35.35
N LYS A 560 -19.68 -9.69 -34.68
CA LYS A 560 -19.07 -11.00 -34.92
C LYS A 560 -20.05 -12.15 -34.64
N THR A 561 -20.82 -12.05 -33.57
CA THR A 561 -21.83 -13.07 -33.21
C THR A 561 -22.96 -13.14 -34.25
N ASN A 562 -23.28 -12.03 -34.89
CA ASN A 562 -24.30 -11.92 -35.93
C ASN A 562 -23.74 -12.01 -37.37
N ASN A 563 -22.47 -12.40 -37.55
CA ASN A 563 -21.78 -12.47 -38.85
C ASN A 563 -21.83 -11.17 -39.68
N ILE A 564 -21.80 -10.01 -39.01
CA ILE A 564 -21.80 -8.69 -39.64
C ILE A 564 -20.35 -8.28 -39.94
N PRO A 565 -20.03 -7.87 -41.18
CA PRO A 565 -18.66 -7.59 -41.59
C PRO A 565 -18.07 -6.36 -40.88
N LEU A 566 -16.76 -6.38 -40.69
CA LEU A 566 -16.00 -5.26 -40.15
C LEU A 566 -15.71 -4.23 -41.24
N LEU A 567 -16.20 -3.00 -41.09
CA LEU A 567 -15.82 -1.87 -41.93
C LEU A 567 -14.94 -0.91 -41.13
N ASN A 568 -13.67 -0.77 -41.56
CA ASN A 568 -12.73 0.18 -40.97
C ASN A 568 -12.33 1.24 -42.02
N LEU A 569 -12.81 2.47 -41.83
CA LEU A 569 -12.54 3.61 -42.70
C LEU A 569 -11.39 4.51 -42.22
N VAL A 570 -10.75 4.18 -41.10
CA VAL A 570 -9.76 5.04 -40.43
C VAL A 570 -8.37 4.40 -40.49
N ASP A 571 -7.36 5.22 -40.73
CA ASP A 571 -5.95 4.82 -40.76
C ASP A 571 -5.26 4.96 -39.39
N GLU A 572 -4.00 4.53 -39.30
CA GLU A 572 -3.20 4.52 -38.08
C GLU A 572 -2.89 5.93 -37.52
N ARG A 573 -3.06 6.98 -38.33
CA ARG A 573 -2.88 8.39 -37.91
C ARG A 573 -4.16 8.97 -37.32
N GLY A 574 -5.24 8.19 -37.27
CA GLY A 574 -6.57 8.66 -36.87
C GLY A 574 -7.21 9.58 -37.91
N CYS A 575 -6.89 9.36 -39.19
CA CYS A 575 -7.52 10.04 -40.31
C CYS A 575 -8.39 9.07 -41.12
N TYR A 576 -9.44 9.55 -41.78
CA TYR A 576 -10.14 8.72 -42.75
C TYR A 576 -9.20 8.34 -43.91
N LYS A 577 -9.32 7.11 -44.40
CA LYS A 577 -8.52 6.59 -45.52
C LYS A 577 -8.80 7.38 -46.81
N ALA A 578 -7.85 7.30 -47.75
CA ALA A 578 -7.86 8.10 -48.99
C ALA A 578 -9.04 7.78 -49.92
N ASP A 579 -9.63 6.59 -49.79
CA ASP A 579 -10.75 6.07 -50.57
C ASP A 579 -12.13 6.36 -49.95
N VAL A 580 -12.18 7.02 -48.79
CA VAL A 580 -13.45 7.33 -48.11
C VAL A 580 -14.18 8.47 -48.82
N ALA A 581 -15.45 8.25 -49.14
CA ALA A 581 -16.32 9.19 -49.86
C ALA A 581 -16.73 10.43 -49.02
N HIS A 582 -17.66 11.23 -49.57
CA HIS A 582 -18.29 12.39 -48.91
C HIS A 582 -17.32 13.50 -48.46
N GLY A 583 -16.13 13.56 -49.08
CA GLY A 583 -15.09 14.53 -48.73
C GLY A 583 -14.46 14.30 -47.36
N LEU A 584 -14.56 13.09 -46.81
CA LEU A 584 -13.98 12.73 -45.51
C LEU A 584 -12.50 12.32 -45.63
N ALA A 585 -12.05 11.90 -46.81
CA ALA A 585 -10.69 11.42 -47.05
C ALA A 585 -9.61 12.32 -46.44
N GLY A 586 -8.72 11.73 -45.64
CA GLY A 586 -7.58 12.41 -45.00
C GLY A 586 -7.93 13.27 -43.77
N LEU A 587 -9.21 13.49 -43.45
CA LEU A 587 -9.61 14.30 -42.30
C LEU A 587 -9.39 13.57 -40.97
N GLN A 588 -8.84 14.26 -39.97
CA GLN A 588 -8.63 13.72 -38.63
C GLN A 588 -9.96 13.51 -37.89
N VAL A 589 -10.21 12.28 -37.43
CA VAL A 589 -11.54 11.85 -36.98
C VAL A 589 -12.04 12.56 -35.72
N LEU A 590 -11.16 12.91 -34.79
CA LEU A 590 -11.54 13.57 -33.52
C LEU A 590 -11.77 15.08 -33.65
N THR A 591 -11.39 15.69 -34.78
CA THR A 591 -11.45 17.15 -34.97
C THR A 591 -12.27 17.51 -36.20
N VAL A 592 -11.62 17.82 -37.32
CA VAL A 592 -12.25 18.26 -38.57
C VAL A 592 -13.14 17.18 -39.18
N GLY A 593 -12.78 15.90 -39.03
CA GLY A 593 -13.58 14.77 -39.50
C GLY A 593 -14.90 14.63 -38.73
N ASN A 594 -14.88 14.77 -37.40
CA ASN A 594 -16.10 14.75 -36.60
C ASN A 594 -17.05 15.88 -36.98
N ALA A 595 -16.52 17.10 -37.13
CA ALA A 595 -17.30 18.26 -37.56
C ALA A 595 -17.90 18.04 -38.95
N LYS A 596 -17.12 17.47 -39.88
CA LYS A 596 -17.60 17.19 -41.23
C LYS A 596 -18.74 16.16 -41.25
N VAL A 597 -18.67 15.12 -40.44
CA VAL A 597 -19.77 14.15 -40.33
C VAL A 597 -21.05 14.79 -39.80
N LEU A 598 -20.95 15.67 -38.79
CA LEU A 598 -22.12 16.41 -38.30
C LEU A 598 -22.75 17.29 -39.39
N GLU A 599 -21.93 18.00 -40.17
CA GLU A 599 -22.41 18.79 -41.33
C GLU A 599 -23.12 17.91 -42.37
N LEU A 600 -22.57 16.74 -42.68
CA LEU A 600 -23.18 15.80 -43.62
C LEU A 600 -24.52 15.28 -43.12
N LEU A 601 -24.63 14.96 -41.82
CA LEU A 601 -25.87 14.54 -41.19
C LEU A 601 -26.91 15.66 -41.16
N GLU A 602 -26.50 16.92 -40.94
CA GLU A 602 -27.40 18.08 -41.03
C GLU A 602 -27.91 18.27 -42.48
N GLN A 603 -27.00 18.24 -43.46
CA GLN A 603 -27.35 18.41 -44.88
C GLN A 603 -28.28 17.31 -45.40
N ALA A 604 -28.09 16.08 -44.93
CA ALA A 604 -28.92 14.93 -45.25
C ALA A 604 -30.28 14.93 -44.54
N ASP A 605 -30.53 15.93 -43.68
CA ASP A 605 -31.69 15.95 -42.78
C ASP A 605 -31.70 14.63 -41.98
N ARG A 606 -30.64 14.38 -41.19
CA ARG A 606 -30.46 13.17 -40.35
C ARG A 606 -29.96 13.44 -38.95
N LEU A 607 -29.48 14.66 -38.67
CA LEU A 607 -29.13 15.10 -37.34
C LEU A 607 -30.37 15.71 -36.66
N LEU A 608 -30.74 15.23 -35.48
CA LEU A 608 -31.89 15.74 -34.71
C LEU A 608 -31.45 16.75 -33.64
N LEU A 609 -30.43 16.37 -32.87
CA LEU A 609 -29.90 17.16 -31.77
C LEU A 609 -28.39 16.95 -31.69
N ALA A 610 -27.64 18.03 -31.50
CA ALA A 610 -26.24 17.99 -31.14
C ALA A 610 -25.97 18.92 -29.95
N LYS A 611 -25.28 18.41 -28.93
CA LYS A 611 -24.93 19.17 -27.73
C LYS A 611 -23.55 18.78 -27.18
N PRO A 612 -22.81 19.71 -26.55
CA PRO A 612 -21.59 19.36 -25.84
C PRO A 612 -21.91 18.47 -24.64
N LEU A 613 -21.12 17.41 -24.47
CA LEU A 613 -21.18 16.52 -23.32
C LEU A 613 -19.82 16.48 -22.65
N LYS A 614 -19.80 16.87 -21.37
CA LYS A 614 -18.63 16.74 -20.52
C LYS A 614 -18.67 15.37 -19.84
N HIS A 615 -17.64 14.55 -20.06
CA HIS A 615 -17.58 13.19 -19.54
C HIS A 615 -16.15 12.68 -19.39
N ARG A 616 -16.02 11.52 -18.76
CA ARG A 616 -14.76 10.83 -18.55
C ARG A 616 -14.31 10.12 -19.83
N TYR A 617 -13.15 10.52 -20.38
CA TYR A 617 -12.64 9.98 -21.64
C TYR A 617 -11.18 9.48 -21.53
N PRO A 618 -10.78 8.40 -22.23
CA PRO A 618 -9.43 7.87 -22.19
C PRO A 618 -8.44 8.70 -23.01
N TYR A 619 -7.29 8.96 -22.41
CA TYR A 619 -6.16 9.68 -22.97
C TYR A 619 -4.92 8.80 -22.91
N ASP A 620 -4.02 9.02 -23.85
CA ASP A 620 -2.68 8.44 -23.83
C ASP A 620 -1.95 9.03 -22.60
N TRP A 621 -1.56 8.16 -21.67
CA TRP A 621 -0.92 8.54 -20.41
C TRP A 621 0.40 9.32 -20.58
N ARG A 622 1.00 9.32 -21.78
CA ARG A 622 2.24 10.03 -22.10
C ARG A 622 2.00 11.25 -22.96
N SER A 623 1.35 11.11 -24.11
CA SER A 623 1.12 12.26 -24.98
C SER A 623 0.07 13.21 -24.42
N LYS A 624 -0.74 12.75 -23.46
CA LYS A 624 -1.88 13.49 -22.88
C LYS A 624 -2.87 13.95 -23.95
N LYS A 625 -3.00 13.18 -25.04
CA LYS A 625 -3.99 13.38 -26.10
C LYS A 625 -5.06 12.28 -26.08
N PRO A 626 -6.28 12.54 -26.59
CA PRO A 626 -7.35 11.55 -26.59
C PRO A 626 -7.00 10.31 -27.44
N VAL A 627 -7.47 9.15 -26.98
CA VAL A 627 -7.30 7.84 -27.62
C VAL A 627 -8.58 7.47 -28.37
N ILE A 628 -8.45 6.71 -29.47
CA ILE A 628 -9.59 6.13 -30.17
C ILE A 628 -9.57 4.61 -30.03
N THR A 629 -10.71 3.97 -30.28
CA THR A 629 -10.75 2.53 -30.49
C THR A 629 -10.63 2.26 -31.99
N LEU A 630 -9.67 1.42 -32.37
CA LEU A 630 -9.38 1.14 -33.77
C LEU A 630 -9.09 -0.35 -33.97
N ALA A 631 -9.76 -0.97 -34.94
CA ALA A 631 -9.48 -2.34 -35.34
C ALA A 631 -8.20 -2.43 -36.18
N THR A 632 -7.17 -3.05 -35.61
CA THR A 632 -5.85 -3.25 -36.26
C THR A 632 -5.42 -4.71 -36.14
N LYS A 633 -4.54 -5.17 -37.05
CA LYS A 633 -3.94 -6.52 -36.96
C LYS A 633 -2.89 -6.50 -35.85
N GLN A 634 -3.16 -7.19 -34.75
CA GLN A 634 -2.27 -7.24 -33.58
C GLN A 634 -2.03 -8.68 -33.15
N TRP A 635 -0.98 -8.90 -32.37
CA TRP A 635 -0.69 -10.16 -31.70
C TRP A 635 -1.35 -10.19 -30.33
N PHE A 636 -2.05 -11.28 -30.06
CA PHE A 636 -2.75 -11.51 -28.81
C PHE A 636 -2.29 -12.81 -28.15
N ALA A 637 -2.16 -12.80 -26.84
CA ALA A 637 -2.15 -14.00 -26.01
C ALA A 637 -3.59 -14.30 -25.57
N SER A 638 -4.12 -15.46 -25.94
CA SER A 638 -5.43 -15.94 -25.50
C SER A 638 -5.38 -16.36 -24.05
N LEU A 639 -6.26 -15.76 -23.23
CA LEU A 639 -6.38 -16.08 -21.81
C LEU A 639 -7.56 -17.00 -21.51
N THR A 640 -8.47 -17.21 -22.45
CA THR A 640 -9.74 -17.95 -22.25
C THR A 640 -9.54 -19.28 -21.54
N ASN A 641 -8.59 -20.09 -21.99
CA ASN A 641 -8.33 -21.42 -21.43
C ASN A 641 -7.36 -21.40 -20.24
N VAL A 642 -6.73 -20.26 -19.96
CA VAL A 642 -5.70 -20.08 -18.92
C VAL A 642 -6.31 -19.50 -17.64
N LYS A 643 -7.43 -18.79 -17.74
CA LYS A 643 -8.10 -18.15 -16.61
C LYS A 643 -8.35 -19.10 -15.45
N HIS A 644 -8.87 -20.29 -15.75
CA HIS A 644 -9.17 -21.28 -14.73
C HIS A 644 -7.89 -21.70 -14.01
N ASP A 645 -6.85 -22.06 -14.75
CA ASP A 645 -5.56 -22.50 -14.20
C ASP A 645 -4.89 -21.38 -13.38
N ALA A 646 -4.96 -20.13 -13.84
CA ALA A 646 -4.42 -18.99 -13.10
C ALA A 646 -5.19 -18.73 -11.79
N LEU A 647 -6.52 -18.85 -11.82
CA LEU A 647 -7.38 -18.74 -10.64
C LEU A 647 -7.19 -19.91 -9.66
N GLN A 648 -6.83 -21.10 -10.14
CA GLN A 648 -6.47 -22.22 -9.26
C GLN A 648 -5.06 -22.01 -8.67
N ALA A 649 -4.09 -21.58 -9.47
CA ALA A 649 -2.73 -21.37 -9.04
C ALA A 649 -2.62 -20.31 -7.92
N ILE A 650 -3.43 -19.24 -7.97
CA ILE A 650 -3.45 -18.20 -6.93
C ILE A 650 -4.03 -18.67 -5.59
N LEU A 651 -4.79 -19.77 -5.54
CA LEU A 651 -5.30 -20.31 -4.25
C LEU A 651 -4.16 -20.78 -3.35
N GLY A 652 -3.08 -21.28 -3.94
CA GLY A 652 -1.84 -21.66 -3.24
C GLY A 652 -0.91 -20.50 -2.91
N VAL A 653 -1.27 -19.26 -3.28
CA VAL A 653 -0.49 -18.06 -3.00
C VAL A 653 -1.05 -17.35 -1.77
N GLU A 654 -0.18 -17.03 -0.82
CA GLU A 654 -0.50 -16.15 0.30
C GLU A 654 -0.49 -14.69 -0.17
N LEU A 655 -1.52 -13.93 0.17
CA LEU A 655 -1.58 -12.51 -0.15
C LEU A 655 -1.69 -11.69 1.13
N VAL A 656 -0.88 -10.65 1.24
CA VAL A 656 -0.81 -9.75 2.38
C VAL A 656 -1.06 -8.32 1.88
N PRO A 657 -2.22 -7.72 2.18
CA PRO A 657 -3.34 -8.26 2.98
C PRO A 657 -4.19 -9.29 2.19
N ALA A 658 -4.85 -10.21 2.89
CA ALA A 658 -5.62 -11.30 2.29
C ALA A 658 -6.73 -10.83 1.32
N VAL A 659 -7.32 -9.66 1.58
CA VAL A 659 -8.36 -9.04 0.74
C VAL A 659 -7.88 -8.72 -0.67
N SER A 660 -6.57 -8.53 -0.87
CA SER A 660 -5.99 -8.22 -2.19
C SER A 660 -6.19 -9.34 -3.22
N ARG A 661 -6.47 -10.59 -2.76
CA ARG A 661 -6.84 -11.71 -3.63
C ARG A 661 -8.04 -11.40 -4.51
N ASN A 662 -9.06 -10.72 -3.95
CA ASN A 662 -10.26 -10.36 -4.69
C ASN A 662 -9.94 -9.43 -5.86
N ARG A 663 -8.97 -8.52 -5.68
CA ARG A 663 -8.53 -7.60 -6.73
C ARG A 663 -7.85 -8.35 -7.87
N LEU A 664 -6.90 -9.24 -7.56
CA LEU A 664 -6.19 -10.01 -8.60
C LEU A 664 -7.15 -10.99 -9.31
N ALA A 665 -8.02 -11.69 -8.57
CA ALA A 665 -9.01 -12.60 -9.13
C ALA A 665 -10.03 -11.91 -10.07
N ALA A 666 -10.55 -10.75 -9.66
CA ALA A 666 -11.47 -9.98 -10.50
C ALA A 666 -10.82 -9.53 -11.82
N MET A 667 -9.55 -9.10 -11.77
CA MET A 667 -8.80 -8.70 -12.98
C MET A 667 -8.53 -9.88 -13.91
N LEU A 668 -8.27 -11.08 -13.38
CA LEU A 668 -8.10 -12.30 -14.18
C LEU A 668 -9.42 -12.73 -14.85
N GLY A 669 -10.55 -12.57 -14.17
CA GLY A 669 -11.87 -12.96 -14.69
C GLY A 669 -12.31 -12.13 -15.92
N GLY A 670 -12.03 -10.82 -15.93
CA GLY A 670 -12.59 -9.88 -16.91
C GLY A 670 -11.94 -9.88 -18.30
N ARG A 671 -10.76 -10.47 -18.50
CA ARG A 671 -9.95 -10.28 -19.73
C ARG A 671 -9.80 -11.55 -20.57
N ASN A 672 -10.35 -11.59 -21.79
CA ASN A 672 -10.24 -12.76 -22.66
C ASN A 672 -8.95 -12.82 -23.48
N ASP A 673 -8.42 -11.68 -23.88
CA ASP A 673 -7.18 -11.59 -24.67
C ASP A 673 -6.27 -10.48 -24.14
N TRP A 674 -4.97 -10.72 -24.22
CA TRP A 674 -3.94 -9.73 -23.97
C TRP A 674 -3.25 -9.34 -25.27
N CYS A 675 -3.42 -8.09 -25.71
CA CYS A 675 -2.66 -7.53 -26.83
C CYS A 675 -1.19 -7.36 -26.44
N ILE A 676 -0.32 -8.20 -27.00
CA ILE A 676 1.12 -8.27 -26.68
C ILE A 676 1.99 -7.53 -27.69
N SER A 677 1.46 -7.07 -28.83
CA SER A 677 2.24 -6.29 -29.81
C SER A 677 2.17 -4.79 -29.55
N ARG A 678 3.23 -4.08 -29.94
CA ARG A 678 3.36 -2.63 -29.97
C ARG A 678 4.10 -2.23 -31.26
N GLN A 679 3.66 -1.15 -31.89
CA GLN A 679 4.22 -0.65 -33.15
C GLN A 679 5.43 0.27 -32.88
N ARG A 680 6.42 -0.23 -32.14
CA ARG A 680 7.57 0.56 -31.66
C ARG A 680 8.88 -0.13 -32.05
N SER A 681 9.98 0.64 -31.99
CA SER A 681 11.32 0.11 -32.24
C SER A 681 12.06 -0.29 -30.96
N TRP A 682 11.73 0.30 -29.80
CA TRP A 682 12.40 0.02 -28.54
C TRP A 682 11.66 -1.01 -27.67
N GLY A 683 12.06 -2.26 -27.84
CA GLY A 683 11.56 -3.43 -27.10
C GLY A 683 12.04 -4.73 -27.73
N VAL A 684 11.64 -5.86 -27.15
CA VAL A 684 11.92 -7.19 -27.72
C VAL A 684 11.04 -7.41 -28.96
N PRO A 685 11.59 -7.70 -30.15
CA PRO A 685 10.80 -7.89 -31.36
C PRO A 685 9.95 -9.17 -31.28
N ILE A 686 8.78 -9.17 -31.89
CA ILE A 686 8.02 -10.40 -32.16
C ILE A 686 8.69 -11.08 -33.37
N PRO A 687 9.40 -12.22 -33.20
CA PRO A 687 10.34 -12.73 -34.19
C PRO A 687 9.64 -13.54 -35.29
N VAL A 688 8.68 -12.93 -35.99
CA VAL A 688 7.85 -13.61 -37.00
C VAL A 688 8.09 -12.99 -38.37
N PHE A 689 8.18 -13.84 -39.39
CA PHE A 689 8.18 -13.43 -40.80
C PHE A 689 6.76 -13.45 -41.37
N TYR A 690 6.51 -12.70 -42.42
CA TYR A 690 5.26 -12.73 -43.17
C TYR A 690 5.54 -13.06 -44.63
N ASN A 691 4.71 -13.91 -45.21
CA ASN A 691 4.68 -14.06 -46.67
C ASN A 691 4.23 -12.73 -47.32
N LYS A 692 4.97 -12.27 -48.33
CA LYS A 692 4.70 -10.99 -49.02
C LYS A 692 3.34 -10.94 -49.71
N GLU A 693 2.88 -12.06 -50.24
CA GLU A 693 1.62 -12.16 -51.00
C GLU A 693 0.42 -12.39 -50.09
N THR A 694 0.51 -13.35 -49.16
CA THR A 694 -0.63 -13.75 -48.33
C THR A 694 -0.72 -12.96 -47.02
N GLY A 695 0.39 -12.42 -46.53
CA GLY A 695 0.49 -11.76 -45.23
C GLY A 695 0.39 -12.71 -44.03
N GLU A 696 0.43 -14.02 -44.27
CA GLU A 696 0.38 -15.05 -43.22
C GLU A 696 1.69 -15.08 -42.43
N PRO A 697 1.63 -15.25 -41.08
CA PRO A 697 2.80 -15.36 -40.24
C PRO A 697 3.49 -16.72 -40.40
N LEU A 698 4.83 -16.70 -40.46
CA LEU A 698 5.69 -17.86 -40.54
C LEU A 698 6.78 -17.79 -39.46
N LEU A 699 6.79 -18.79 -38.58
CA LEU A 699 7.84 -19.04 -37.59
C LEU A 699 7.81 -20.52 -37.21
N ASP A 700 8.88 -21.24 -37.52
CA ASP A 700 9.06 -22.65 -37.18
C ASP A 700 10.29 -22.89 -36.28
N ASP A 701 10.51 -24.14 -35.88
CA ASP A 701 11.56 -24.51 -34.91
C ASP A 701 12.96 -24.10 -35.37
N ASP A 702 13.30 -24.33 -36.66
CA ASP A 702 14.63 -23.98 -37.18
C ASP A 702 14.84 -22.47 -37.24
N MET A 703 13.81 -21.74 -37.70
CA MET A 703 13.84 -20.27 -37.75
C MET A 703 14.00 -19.70 -36.34
N PHE A 704 13.19 -20.18 -35.40
CA PHE A 704 13.25 -19.72 -34.02
C PHE A 704 14.60 -20.04 -33.37
N ALA A 705 15.11 -21.26 -33.52
CA ALA A 705 16.40 -21.67 -32.96
C ALA A 705 17.55 -20.78 -33.47
N HIS A 706 17.57 -20.45 -34.76
CA HIS A 706 18.55 -19.55 -35.35
C HIS A 706 18.42 -18.12 -34.81
N ILE A 707 17.20 -17.56 -34.79
CA ILE A 707 16.95 -16.22 -34.24
C ILE A 707 17.33 -16.15 -32.76
N HIS A 708 16.98 -17.16 -31.97
CA HIS A 708 17.31 -17.24 -30.56
C HIS A 708 18.82 -17.23 -30.33
N GLN A 709 19.60 -17.97 -31.14
CA GLN A 709 21.07 -17.93 -31.09
C GLN A 709 21.63 -16.56 -31.47
N LEU A 710 21.09 -15.92 -32.50
CA LEU A 710 21.49 -14.56 -32.88
C LEU A 710 21.25 -13.57 -31.74
N VAL A 711 20.07 -13.61 -31.12
CA VAL A 711 19.72 -12.73 -29.99
C VAL A 711 20.61 -13.00 -28.78
N LEU A 712 20.96 -14.25 -28.49
CA LEU A 712 21.91 -14.57 -27.40
C LEU A 712 23.29 -13.92 -27.62
N GLN A 713 23.76 -13.88 -28.87
CA GLN A 713 25.09 -13.38 -29.22
C GLN A 713 25.14 -11.86 -29.42
N GLN A 714 24.10 -11.29 -30.03
CA GLN A 714 24.10 -9.92 -30.55
C GLN A 714 23.02 -9.03 -29.92
N GLY A 715 22.13 -9.59 -29.08
CA GLY A 715 20.94 -8.90 -28.58
C GLY A 715 19.88 -8.72 -29.66
N THR A 716 18.75 -8.11 -29.28
CA THR A 716 17.61 -7.93 -30.21
C THR A 716 17.86 -6.90 -31.33
N ASP A 717 18.93 -6.11 -31.25
CA ASP A 717 19.34 -5.17 -32.31
C ASP A 717 19.60 -5.88 -33.64
N CYS A 718 19.97 -7.15 -33.63
CA CYS A 718 20.17 -7.95 -34.83
C CYS A 718 18.89 -8.02 -35.68
N TRP A 719 17.70 -8.04 -35.07
CA TRP A 719 16.42 -8.07 -35.78
C TRP A 719 16.18 -6.80 -36.60
N PHE A 720 16.64 -5.65 -36.11
CA PHE A 720 16.42 -4.36 -36.76
C PHE A 720 17.51 -4.04 -37.81
N THR A 721 18.73 -4.53 -37.60
CA THR A 721 19.89 -4.21 -38.44
C THR A 721 20.13 -5.22 -39.57
N LYS A 722 19.82 -6.51 -39.36
CA LYS A 722 20.07 -7.56 -40.35
C LYS A 722 19.00 -7.63 -41.44
N SER A 723 19.41 -8.12 -42.61
CA SER A 723 18.52 -8.49 -43.71
C SER A 723 17.70 -9.75 -43.38
N VAL A 724 16.62 -9.99 -44.12
CA VAL A 724 15.80 -11.22 -43.96
C VAL A 724 16.63 -12.47 -44.21
N ALA A 725 17.53 -12.47 -45.20
CA ALA A 725 18.40 -13.60 -45.50
C ALA A 725 19.34 -13.97 -44.34
N GLU A 726 19.88 -12.98 -43.63
CA GLU A 726 20.75 -13.21 -42.46
C GLU A 726 19.97 -13.69 -41.22
N LEU A 727 18.69 -13.33 -41.11
CA LEU A 727 17.80 -13.72 -40.01
C LEU A 727 17.20 -15.12 -40.21
N LEU A 728 17.36 -15.72 -41.39
CA LEU A 728 16.93 -17.08 -41.69
C LEU A 728 18.09 -18.08 -41.51
N PRO A 729 17.80 -19.32 -41.09
CA PRO A 729 18.79 -20.38 -41.14
C PRO A 729 19.19 -20.66 -42.60
N ALA A 730 20.41 -21.16 -42.80
CA ALA A 730 20.95 -21.42 -44.15
C ALA A 730 20.03 -22.31 -45.01
N SER A 731 19.32 -23.25 -44.39
CA SER A 731 18.35 -24.13 -45.06
C SER A 731 17.14 -23.40 -45.67
N LYS A 732 16.84 -22.17 -45.24
CA LYS A 732 15.67 -21.38 -45.65
C LYS A 732 16.05 -20.04 -46.29
N ALA A 733 17.33 -19.82 -46.57
CA ALA A 733 17.82 -18.58 -47.16
C ALA A 733 17.16 -18.26 -48.52
N SER A 734 16.80 -19.27 -49.31
CA SER A 734 16.10 -19.11 -50.60
C SER A 734 14.69 -18.49 -50.46
N MET A 735 14.07 -18.57 -49.29
CA MET A 735 12.76 -17.97 -49.02
C MET A 735 12.82 -16.46 -48.75
N ALA A 736 14.02 -15.89 -48.56
CA ALA A 736 14.19 -14.52 -48.11
C ALA A 736 13.49 -13.49 -49.01
N GLU A 737 13.48 -13.71 -50.32
CA GLU A 737 12.82 -12.80 -51.28
C GLU A 737 11.29 -12.83 -51.18
N GLN A 738 10.70 -13.91 -50.67
CA GLN A 738 9.25 -14.09 -50.51
C GLN A 738 8.73 -13.61 -49.14
N LEU A 739 9.64 -13.28 -48.23
CA LEU A 739 9.34 -12.96 -46.84
C LEU A 739 9.63 -11.50 -46.50
N VAL A 740 8.87 -10.97 -45.55
CA VAL A 740 9.16 -9.69 -44.86
C VAL A 740 9.17 -9.94 -43.36
N LYS A 741 10.14 -9.37 -42.65
CA LYS A 741 10.20 -9.47 -41.18
C LYS A 741 9.16 -8.56 -40.54
N GLY A 742 8.61 -8.99 -39.41
CA GLY A 742 7.72 -8.15 -38.61
C GLY A 742 8.44 -6.98 -37.94
N THR A 743 7.68 -5.92 -37.68
CA THR A 743 8.16 -4.66 -37.09
C THR A 743 7.65 -4.44 -35.66
N ASP A 744 6.73 -5.29 -35.18
CA ASP A 744 6.15 -5.16 -33.85
C ASP A 744 7.14 -5.59 -32.77
N THR A 745 7.16 -4.87 -31.65
CA THR A 745 7.79 -5.29 -30.40
C THR A 745 6.76 -5.82 -29.41
N MET A 746 7.22 -6.56 -28.41
CA MET A 746 6.39 -7.05 -27.32
C MET A 746 6.03 -5.93 -26.34
N ASP A 747 4.90 -6.11 -25.66
CA ASP A 747 4.46 -5.33 -24.52
C ASP A 747 5.47 -5.45 -23.35
N VAL A 748 5.82 -4.33 -22.71
CA VAL A 748 6.72 -4.29 -21.54
C VAL A 748 6.20 -5.10 -20.35
N TRP A 749 4.88 -5.32 -20.27
CA TRP A 749 4.32 -6.23 -19.29
C TRP A 749 4.68 -7.69 -19.56
N PHE A 750 5.00 -8.05 -20.81
CA PHE A 750 5.55 -9.37 -21.17
C PHE A 750 7.03 -9.44 -20.78
N ASP A 751 7.80 -8.36 -21.00
CA ASP A 751 9.20 -8.26 -20.58
C ASP A 751 9.31 -8.50 -19.08
N SER A 752 8.68 -7.64 -18.27
CA SER A 752 8.69 -7.77 -16.81
C SER A 752 7.96 -9.04 -16.33
N GLY A 753 6.88 -9.43 -16.99
CA GLY A 753 6.10 -10.63 -16.67
C GLY A 753 6.87 -11.92 -16.83
N THR A 754 7.92 -11.96 -17.65
CA THR A 754 8.76 -13.15 -17.80
C THR A 754 9.97 -13.17 -16.85
N SER A 755 10.16 -12.16 -16.00
CA SER A 755 11.31 -12.06 -15.08
C SER A 755 11.46 -13.26 -14.12
N TRP A 756 10.39 -14.01 -13.84
CA TRP A 756 10.44 -15.25 -13.05
C TRP A 756 11.39 -16.32 -13.65
N MET A 757 11.74 -16.21 -14.94
CA MET A 757 12.71 -17.09 -15.60
C MET A 757 14.07 -17.05 -14.90
N LEU A 758 14.43 -15.92 -14.28
CA LEU A 758 15.68 -15.76 -13.54
C LEU A 758 15.69 -16.61 -12.27
N VAL A 759 14.54 -16.71 -11.58
CA VAL A 759 14.37 -17.58 -10.41
C VAL A 759 14.49 -19.06 -10.80
N GLN A 760 13.91 -19.44 -11.95
CA GLN A 760 14.06 -20.80 -12.47
C GLN A 760 15.52 -21.13 -12.81
N GLN A 761 16.26 -20.18 -13.39
CA GLN A 761 17.67 -20.39 -13.72
C GLN A 761 18.52 -20.61 -12.46
N LEU A 762 18.32 -19.78 -11.43
CA LEU A 762 19.02 -19.94 -10.14
C LEU A 762 18.81 -21.34 -9.58
N ALA A 763 17.56 -21.83 -9.60
CA ALA A 763 17.22 -23.15 -9.13
C ALA A 763 17.88 -24.26 -9.93
N ALA A 764 17.89 -24.16 -11.27
CA ALA A 764 18.56 -25.13 -12.13
C ALA A 764 20.07 -25.21 -11.85
N GLN A 765 20.72 -24.06 -11.60
CA GLN A 765 22.14 -24.02 -11.22
C GLN A 765 22.39 -24.68 -9.86
N GLN A 766 21.54 -24.45 -8.86
CA GLN A 766 21.65 -25.10 -7.54
C GLN A 766 21.37 -26.61 -7.61
N GLN A 767 20.39 -27.02 -8.41
CA GLN A 767 20.04 -28.42 -8.62
C GLN A 767 21.18 -29.16 -9.34
N GLN A 768 21.75 -28.61 -10.41
CA GLN A 768 22.91 -29.22 -11.10
C GLN A 768 24.13 -29.40 -10.18
N GLN A 769 24.33 -28.50 -9.21
CA GLN A 769 25.37 -28.66 -8.18
C GLN A 769 25.05 -29.78 -7.18
N GLN A 770 23.78 -29.99 -6.83
CA GLN A 770 23.33 -31.02 -5.88
C GLN A 770 23.11 -32.40 -6.53
N GLN A 771 22.75 -32.46 -7.82
CA GLN A 771 22.47 -33.70 -8.57
C GLN A 771 23.72 -34.53 -8.90
N LYS A 772 24.92 -34.03 -8.57
CA LYS A 772 26.12 -34.89 -8.45
C LYS A 772 26.02 -35.89 -7.29
N GLN A 773 24.98 -35.81 -6.45
CA GLN A 773 24.64 -36.77 -5.40
C GLN A 773 23.17 -37.22 -5.52
N ALA A 774 22.97 -38.40 -6.11
CA ALA A 774 21.80 -39.30 -6.08
C ALA A 774 20.65 -39.17 -7.12
N ASP A 775 20.19 -40.35 -7.57
CA ASP A 775 19.01 -40.66 -8.39
C ASP A 775 17.69 -40.32 -7.66
N LYS A 776 17.28 -39.06 -7.67
CA LYS A 776 15.95 -38.64 -7.19
C LYS A 776 15.08 -38.10 -8.33
N PRO A 777 13.75 -38.29 -8.26
CA PRO A 777 12.80 -37.78 -9.26
C PRO A 777 12.95 -36.27 -9.46
N ALA A 778 12.58 -35.79 -10.66
CA ALA A 778 12.69 -34.38 -11.03
C ALA A 778 12.02 -33.47 -9.96
N PRO A 779 12.77 -32.54 -9.36
CA PRO A 779 12.24 -31.69 -8.30
C PRO A 779 11.13 -30.75 -8.80
N ALA A 780 10.22 -30.38 -7.91
CA ALA A 780 9.16 -29.42 -8.20
C ALA A 780 9.74 -28.07 -8.71
N PRO A 781 9.01 -27.33 -9.57
CA PRO A 781 9.48 -26.05 -10.08
C PRO A 781 9.74 -25.05 -8.94
N VAL A 782 10.95 -24.48 -8.87
CA VAL A 782 11.28 -23.46 -7.86
C VAL A 782 10.63 -22.13 -8.21
N VAL A 783 10.07 -21.48 -7.20
CA VAL A 783 9.31 -20.23 -7.29
C VAL A 783 9.85 -19.26 -6.25
N ALA A 784 9.62 -17.96 -6.43
CA ALA A 784 10.02 -16.97 -5.45
C ALA A 784 9.27 -17.20 -4.13
N ASP A 785 9.96 -17.03 -3.00
CA ASP A 785 9.28 -17.10 -1.70
C ASP A 785 8.39 -15.87 -1.52
N LEU A 786 8.87 -14.69 -1.95
CA LEU A 786 8.16 -13.44 -1.79
C LEU A 786 8.36 -12.49 -2.98
N VAL A 787 7.27 -11.82 -3.35
CA VAL A 787 7.27 -10.59 -4.14
C VAL A 787 6.57 -9.49 -3.34
N LEU A 788 7.07 -8.24 -3.43
CA LEU A 788 6.50 -7.11 -2.70
C LEU A 788 6.42 -5.89 -3.63
N GLU A 789 5.22 -5.44 -3.97
CA GLU A 789 5.04 -4.27 -4.84
C GLU A 789 3.84 -3.39 -4.46
N GLY A 790 3.72 -2.26 -5.15
CA GLY A 790 2.57 -1.36 -5.03
C GLY A 790 1.26 -1.97 -5.54
N SER A 791 0.15 -1.45 -5.03
CA SER A 791 -1.18 -1.99 -5.31
C SER A 791 -1.62 -1.92 -6.79
N ASP A 792 -0.96 -1.09 -7.60
CA ASP A 792 -1.10 -1.03 -9.06
C ASP A 792 -0.60 -2.30 -9.77
N GLN A 793 0.33 -3.05 -9.18
CA GLN A 793 0.90 -4.24 -9.81
C GLN A 793 -0.08 -5.42 -9.92
N HIS A 794 -1.26 -5.33 -9.29
CA HIS A 794 -2.38 -6.26 -9.53
C HIS A 794 -2.90 -6.24 -10.97
N ARG A 795 -2.70 -5.12 -11.67
CA ARG A 795 -3.04 -4.96 -13.11
C ARG A 795 -1.81 -4.93 -14.01
N GLY A 796 -0.64 -5.13 -13.41
CA GLY A 796 0.65 -5.06 -14.07
C GLY A 796 1.44 -6.33 -13.80
N TRP A 797 2.55 -6.19 -13.07
CA TRP A 797 3.56 -7.24 -12.95
C TRP A 797 3.10 -8.52 -12.26
N PHE A 798 2.25 -8.45 -11.22
CA PHE A 798 1.73 -9.67 -10.58
C PHE A 798 0.88 -10.48 -11.55
N GLN A 799 0.04 -9.79 -12.33
CA GLN A 799 -0.83 -10.44 -13.30
C GLN A 799 -0.05 -11.03 -14.47
N SER A 800 0.85 -10.25 -15.09
CA SER A 800 1.63 -10.73 -16.23
C SER A 800 2.59 -11.85 -15.84
N SER A 801 3.20 -11.78 -14.65
CA SER A 801 4.04 -12.86 -14.12
C SER A 801 3.25 -14.13 -13.85
N LEU A 802 2.08 -14.02 -13.22
CA LEU A 802 1.22 -15.17 -12.98
C LEU A 802 0.77 -15.83 -14.28
N LEU A 803 0.27 -15.05 -15.24
CA LEU A 803 -0.23 -15.56 -16.51
C LEU A 803 0.88 -16.26 -17.31
N THR A 804 2.03 -15.60 -17.50
CA THR A 804 3.13 -16.20 -18.28
C THR A 804 3.70 -17.45 -17.59
N SER A 805 3.84 -17.46 -16.26
CA SER A 805 4.34 -18.62 -15.51
C SER A 805 3.36 -19.79 -15.55
N VAL A 806 2.05 -19.55 -15.37
CA VAL A 806 1.04 -20.62 -15.44
C VAL A 806 1.00 -21.21 -16.84
N ILE A 807 1.06 -20.39 -17.88
CA ILE A 807 1.06 -20.90 -19.26
C ILE A 807 2.34 -21.69 -19.58
N ALA A 808 3.50 -21.20 -19.14
CA ALA A 808 4.78 -21.83 -19.44
C ALA A 808 5.03 -23.08 -18.58
N ARG A 809 4.67 -23.05 -17.29
CA ARG A 809 5.10 -24.01 -16.25
C ARG A 809 3.97 -24.65 -15.45
N GLY A 810 2.73 -24.17 -15.57
CA GLY A 810 1.58 -24.68 -14.81
C GLY A 810 1.54 -24.28 -13.33
N VAL A 811 2.40 -23.34 -12.88
CA VAL A 811 2.49 -22.92 -11.47
C VAL A 811 2.58 -21.39 -11.34
N ALA A 812 2.13 -20.85 -10.21
CA ALA A 812 2.37 -19.46 -9.85
C ALA A 812 3.89 -19.21 -9.64
N PRO A 813 4.43 -18.05 -10.01
CA PRO A 813 5.87 -17.79 -9.90
C PRO A 813 6.33 -17.37 -8.51
N PHE A 814 5.42 -17.23 -7.55
CA PHE A 814 5.66 -16.78 -6.17
C PHE A 814 4.79 -17.54 -5.16
N LYS A 815 5.25 -17.65 -3.91
CA LYS A 815 4.50 -18.24 -2.78
C LYS A 815 3.70 -17.18 -2.01
N THR A 816 4.30 -15.99 -1.80
CA THR A 816 3.66 -14.89 -1.07
C THR A 816 3.73 -13.58 -1.87
N ILE A 817 2.62 -12.85 -1.94
CA ILE A 817 2.54 -11.47 -2.44
C ILE A 817 2.29 -10.52 -1.28
N VAL A 818 3.20 -9.59 -1.04
CA VAL A 818 2.98 -8.45 -0.14
C VAL A 818 2.66 -7.21 -0.96
N THR A 819 1.60 -6.50 -0.60
CA THR A 819 1.14 -5.32 -1.33
C THR A 819 1.17 -4.10 -0.44
N HIS A 820 1.77 -3.01 -0.93
CA HIS A 820 1.64 -1.70 -0.29
C HIS A 820 0.74 -0.74 -1.08
N GLY A 821 0.12 0.21 -0.37
CA GLY A 821 -0.69 1.28 -0.94
C GLY A 821 0.15 2.35 -1.64
N PHE A 822 -0.55 3.34 -2.19
CA PHE A 822 0.07 4.53 -2.78
C PHE A 822 0.50 5.52 -1.71
N LEU A 823 1.44 6.38 -2.08
CA LEU A 823 1.79 7.52 -1.25
C LEU A 823 1.00 8.76 -1.63
N LEU A 824 0.48 9.42 -0.61
CA LEU A 824 -0.31 10.63 -0.70
C LEU A 824 0.44 11.80 -0.05
N ASP A 825 0.19 13.01 -0.54
CA ASP A 825 0.66 14.22 0.12
C ASP A 825 -0.05 14.45 1.46
N GLU A 826 0.39 15.46 2.21
CA GLU A 826 -0.19 15.85 3.50
C GLU A 826 -1.70 16.12 3.48
N ARG A 827 -2.30 16.33 2.30
CA ARG A 827 -3.73 16.58 2.09
C ARG A 827 -4.47 15.35 1.56
N GLY A 828 -3.83 14.18 1.54
CA GLY A 828 -4.40 12.94 1.01
C GLY A 828 -4.52 12.92 -0.51
N ARG A 829 -3.83 13.81 -1.24
CA ARG A 829 -3.88 13.83 -2.71
C ARG A 829 -2.74 12.98 -3.28
N LYS A 830 -3.02 12.30 -4.39
CA LYS A 830 -2.01 11.57 -5.15
C LYS A 830 -0.85 12.51 -5.54
N MET A 831 0.38 12.09 -5.28
CA MET A 831 1.56 12.87 -5.65
C MET A 831 1.77 12.87 -7.16
N SER A 832 2.00 14.04 -7.75
CA SER A 832 2.33 14.19 -9.16
C SER A 832 3.23 15.40 -9.42
N LYS A 833 4.10 15.29 -10.44
CA LYS A 833 5.02 16.37 -10.81
C LYS A 833 4.28 17.63 -11.24
N SER A 834 3.12 17.49 -11.90
CA SER A 834 2.29 18.63 -12.34
C SER A 834 1.65 19.38 -11.18
N LEU A 835 1.27 18.69 -10.09
CA LEU A 835 0.77 19.33 -8.87
C LEU A 835 1.91 19.93 -8.02
N GLY A 836 3.16 19.55 -8.28
CA GLY A 836 4.33 20.00 -7.54
C GLY A 836 4.37 19.52 -6.09
N ASN A 837 3.58 18.50 -5.74
CA ASN A 837 3.45 17.93 -4.40
C ASN A 837 4.29 16.66 -4.20
N VAL A 838 5.20 16.34 -5.13
CA VAL A 838 6.13 15.20 -4.99
C VAL A 838 7.21 15.55 -3.98
N VAL A 839 7.41 14.66 -3.01
CA VAL A 839 8.54 14.73 -2.08
C VAL A 839 9.59 13.72 -2.51
N GLU A 840 10.81 14.20 -2.72
CA GLU A 840 11.97 13.37 -3.05
C GLU A 840 12.58 12.80 -1.76
N PRO A 841 13.02 11.53 -1.75
CA PRO A 841 13.67 10.91 -0.58
C PRO A 841 14.86 11.71 -0.06
N ALA A 842 15.66 12.30 -0.97
CA ALA A 842 16.81 13.13 -0.63
C ALA A 842 16.47 14.32 0.28
N ARG A 843 15.25 14.87 0.19
CA ARG A 843 14.81 15.97 1.06
C ARG A 843 14.67 15.54 2.52
N ILE A 844 14.39 14.27 2.78
CA ILE A 844 14.31 13.70 4.12
C ILE A 844 15.72 13.32 4.61
N THR A 845 16.53 12.68 3.76
CA THR A 845 17.85 12.20 4.19
C THR A 845 18.87 13.32 4.35
N HIS A 846 18.97 14.25 3.40
CA HIS A 846 19.96 15.33 3.36
C HIS A 846 19.39 16.72 3.70
N GLY A 847 18.07 16.81 3.91
CA GLY A 847 17.38 18.08 4.03
C GLY A 847 17.16 18.74 2.67
N GLY A 848 16.52 19.90 2.66
CA GLY A 848 16.32 20.64 1.41
C GLY A 848 15.79 22.04 1.63
N SER A 849 16.17 22.94 0.73
CA SER A 849 15.70 24.32 0.70
C SER A 849 14.18 24.41 0.58
N ALA A 850 13.62 25.54 1.01
CA ALA A 850 12.22 25.89 0.76
C ALA A 850 11.86 25.65 -0.71
N GLY A 851 10.78 24.91 -0.98
CA GLY A 851 10.33 24.66 -2.35
C GLY A 851 10.05 25.98 -3.09
N ALA A 852 10.06 25.95 -4.43
CA ALA A 852 9.88 27.13 -5.30
C ALA A 852 8.61 27.98 -5.05
N LYS A 853 7.68 27.51 -4.21
CA LYS A 853 6.46 28.20 -3.79
C LYS A 853 6.46 28.69 -2.33
N GLY A 854 7.62 28.77 -1.66
CA GLY A 854 7.75 29.41 -0.35
C GLY A 854 7.28 28.60 0.87
N GLY A 855 7.63 27.31 0.95
CA GLY A 855 7.32 26.46 2.11
C GLY A 855 8.51 26.29 3.08
N GLU A 856 8.26 25.84 4.32
CA GLU A 856 9.35 25.56 5.26
C GLU A 856 10.36 24.53 4.67
N PRO A 857 11.67 24.69 4.93
CA PRO A 857 12.68 23.73 4.51
C PRO A 857 12.49 22.37 5.21
N TRP A 858 13.02 21.32 4.61
CA TRP A 858 13.12 20.01 5.26
C TRP A 858 14.42 19.94 6.05
N THR A 859 14.33 19.59 7.33
CA THR A 859 15.53 19.30 8.14
C THR A 859 16.10 17.95 7.73
N ALA A 860 17.42 17.87 7.57
CA ALA A 860 18.11 16.62 7.36
C ALA A 860 17.84 15.65 8.53
N ALA A 861 17.17 14.54 8.25
CA ALA A 861 16.81 13.54 9.23
C ALA A 861 17.67 12.27 9.12
N GLY A 862 18.34 12.05 7.99
CA GLY A 862 19.17 10.87 7.73
C GLY A 862 18.39 9.65 7.22
N THR A 863 19.13 8.67 6.71
CA THR A 863 18.57 7.46 6.08
C THR A 863 17.78 6.58 7.05
N ASP A 864 18.27 6.37 8.27
CA ASP A 864 17.54 5.56 9.27
C ASP A 864 16.18 6.14 9.64
N VAL A 865 15.99 7.47 9.58
CA VAL A 865 14.67 8.08 9.82
C VAL A 865 13.72 7.83 8.66
N LEU A 866 14.20 7.91 7.41
CA LEU A 866 13.40 7.52 6.24
C LEU A 866 12.93 6.06 6.36
N ARG A 867 13.83 5.17 6.82
CA ARG A 867 13.53 3.75 7.02
C ARG A 867 12.56 3.51 8.17
N ALA A 868 12.75 4.19 9.30
CA ALA A 868 11.84 4.15 10.44
C ALA A 868 10.42 4.58 10.04
N TRP A 869 10.30 5.63 9.24
CA TRP A 869 9.01 6.06 8.69
C TRP A 869 8.35 4.95 7.87
N ALA A 870 9.05 4.37 6.90
CA ALA A 870 8.51 3.30 6.07
C ALA A 870 8.08 2.08 6.90
N ALA A 871 8.85 1.70 7.93
CA ALA A 871 8.52 0.59 8.82
C ALA A 871 7.34 0.89 9.76
N SER A 872 7.16 2.15 10.17
CA SER A 872 6.09 2.57 11.08
C SER A 872 4.73 2.75 10.41
N ALA A 873 4.70 2.92 9.09
CA ALA A 873 3.48 3.13 8.33
C ALA A 873 2.66 1.83 8.22
N ASP A 874 1.33 1.95 8.30
CA ASP A 874 0.44 0.89 7.80
C ASP A 874 0.43 0.94 6.28
N TYR A 875 1.45 0.29 5.70
CA TYR A 875 1.64 0.27 4.26
C TYR A 875 0.55 -0.51 3.52
N SER A 876 -0.32 -1.27 4.20
CA SER A 876 -1.38 -2.05 3.55
C SER A 876 -2.48 -1.16 2.94
N ALA A 877 -2.56 0.08 3.41
CA ALA A 877 -3.40 1.15 2.88
C ALA A 877 -2.55 2.25 2.23
N ASP A 878 -3.21 3.24 1.63
CA ASP A 878 -2.50 4.43 1.12
C ASP A 878 -1.90 5.22 2.30
N VAL A 879 -0.63 5.61 2.16
CA VAL A 879 0.15 6.24 3.23
C VAL A 879 0.30 7.73 2.96
N VAL A 880 -0.16 8.54 3.91
CA VAL A 880 0.05 9.99 3.91
C VAL A 880 1.42 10.30 4.50
N ILE A 881 2.22 11.11 3.80
CA ILE A 881 3.47 11.64 4.33
C ILE A 881 3.34 13.13 4.68
N SER A 882 3.84 13.50 5.86
CA SER A 882 3.95 14.88 6.31
C SER A 882 5.28 15.12 7.00
N LYS A 883 5.67 16.40 7.11
CA LYS A 883 6.87 16.80 7.88
C LYS A 883 6.77 16.41 9.35
N ASP A 884 5.58 16.51 9.93
CA ASP A 884 5.33 16.12 11.33
C ASP A 884 5.51 14.63 11.54
N ALA A 885 5.08 13.80 10.58
CA ALA A 885 5.33 12.36 10.63
C ALA A 885 6.84 12.07 10.65
N ILE A 886 7.62 12.72 9.79
CA ILE A 886 9.09 12.57 9.78
C ILE A 886 9.72 13.10 11.07
N LYS A 887 9.30 14.27 11.56
CA LYS A 887 9.78 14.84 12.82
C LYS A 887 9.52 13.90 14.00
N ALA A 888 8.34 13.27 14.06
CA ALA A 888 8.01 12.28 15.07
C ALA A 888 8.95 11.07 15.01
N GLN A 889 9.24 10.57 13.80
CA GLN A 889 10.20 9.47 13.61
C GLN A 889 11.62 9.87 14.00
N THR A 890 12.07 11.09 13.71
CA THR A 890 13.35 11.61 14.19
C THR A 890 13.45 11.55 15.71
N GLN A 891 12.39 11.90 16.44
CA GLN A 891 12.40 11.83 17.91
C GLN A 891 12.45 10.39 18.42
N ILE A 892 11.76 9.46 17.76
CA ILE A 892 11.79 8.03 18.10
C ILE A 892 13.21 7.47 17.91
N VAL A 893 13.83 7.70 16.76
CA VAL A 893 15.20 7.25 16.47
C VAL A 893 16.20 7.85 17.47
N LYS A 894 16.07 9.14 17.80
CA LYS A 894 16.91 9.78 18.84
C LYS A 894 16.76 9.12 20.21
N LYS A 895 15.55 8.76 20.62
CA LYS A 895 15.31 8.06 21.89
C LYS A 895 15.98 6.69 21.89
N ILE A 896 15.84 5.91 20.82
CA ILE A 896 16.51 4.60 20.67
C ILE A 896 18.04 4.76 20.73
N ARG A 897 18.59 5.75 20.01
CA ARG A 897 20.03 6.07 20.07
C ARG A 897 20.49 6.42 21.49
N ASN A 898 19.72 7.21 22.24
CA ASN A 898 20.02 7.53 23.63
C ASN A 898 19.95 6.30 24.55
N THR A 899 19.03 5.37 24.32
CA THR A 899 19.00 4.08 25.02
C THR A 899 20.29 3.30 24.76
N PHE A 900 20.73 3.19 23.51
CA PHE A 900 22.01 2.55 23.18
C PHE A 900 23.21 3.26 23.83
N ARG A 901 23.22 4.60 23.82
CA ARG A 901 24.28 5.38 24.47
C ARG A 901 24.39 5.05 25.96
N TYR A 902 23.26 4.97 26.67
CA TYR A 902 23.25 4.59 28.08
C TYR A 902 23.77 3.16 28.30
N LEU A 903 23.33 2.22 27.48
CA LEU A 903 23.76 0.82 27.54
C LEU A 903 25.27 0.69 27.33
N LEU A 904 25.80 1.25 26.24
CA LEU A 904 27.22 1.20 25.91
C LEU A 904 28.09 1.92 26.95
N GLY A 905 27.65 3.08 27.44
CA GLY A 905 28.37 3.81 28.49
C GLY A 905 28.54 2.99 29.77
N ASN A 906 27.53 2.19 30.13
CA ASN A 906 27.57 1.32 31.30
C ASN A 906 28.21 -0.06 31.04
N LEU A 907 28.63 -0.36 29.81
CA LEU A 907 29.27 -1.62 29.42
C LEU A 907 30.74 -1.46 29.00
N HIS A 908 31.31 -0.26 29.14
CA HIS A 908 32.67 0.05 28.67
C HIS A 908 33.79 -0.78 29.31
N ASP A 909 33.53 -1.41 30.46
CA ASP A 909 34.45 -2.28 31.20
C ASP A 909 33.88 -3.70 31.38
N PHE A 910 32.90 -4.08 30.55
CA PHE A 910 32.23 -5.37 30.61
C PHE A 910 32.73 -6.31 29.51
N ASP A 911 33.48 -7.35 29.89
CA ASP A 911 33.86 -8.45 29.02
C ASP A 911 32.87 -9.61 29.20
N PRO A 912 31.99 -9.90 28.23
CA PRO A 912 31.00 -10.96 28.35
C PRO A 912 31.63 -12.35 28.55
N ALA A 913 32.86 -12.59 28.08
CA ALA A 913 33.51 -13.88 28.30
C ALA A 913 33.91 -14.13 29.76
N LYS A 914 34.00 -13.06 30.57
CA LYS A 914 34.47 -13.11 31.97
C LYS A 914 33.41 -12.70 32.98
N HIS A 915 32.55 -11.74 32.62
CA HIS A 915 31.73 -11.00 33.57
C HIS A 915 30.24 -11.37 33.55
N LEU A 916 29.82 -12.26 32.64
CA LEU A 916 28.44 -12.76 32.62
C LEU A 916 28.10 -13.48 33.93
N VAL A 917 26.98 -13.08 34.53
CA VAL A 917 26.47 -13.67 35.78
C VAL A 917 25.36 -14.69 35.46
N PRO A 918 25.40 -15.91 36.04
CA PRO A 918 24.35 -16.92 35.82
C PRO A 918 22.96 -16.45 36.25
N LEU A 919 21.92 -16.90 35.53
CA LEU A 919 20.52 -16.50 35.78
C LEU A 919 20.10 -16.71 37.25
N ALA A 920 20.53 -17.81 37.89
CA ALA A 920 20.21 -18.14 39.28
C ALA A 920 20.83 -17.18 40.31
N SER A 921 21.83 -16.40 39.92
CA SER A 921 22.53 -15.43 40.79
C SER A 921 22.04 -14.00 40.59
N LEU A 922 21.05 -13.78 39.71
CA LEU A 922 20.48 -12.47 39.41
C LEU A 922 19.30 -12.14 40.34
N ARG A 923 19.15 -10.86 40.68
CA ARG A 923 17.99 -10.37 41.46
C ARG A 923 16.70 -10.61 40.68
N LEU A 924 15.55 -10.65 41.36
CA LEU A 924 14.27 -10.86 40.68
C LEU A 924 14.04 -9.83 39.55
N VAL A 925 14.33 -8.55 39.80
CA VAL A 925 14.15 -7.48 38.81
C VAL A 925 15.01 -7.72 37.55
N ASP A 926 16.23 -8.23 37.71
CA ASP A 926 17.15 -8.53 36.62
C ASP A 926 16.61 -9.70 35.78
N ARG A 927 16.17 -10.78 36.43
CA ARG A 927 15.58 -11.96 35.77
C ARG A 927 14.30 -11.61 35.02
N VAL A 928 13.44 -10.78 35.62
CA VAL A 928 12.21 -10.32 34.96
C VAL A 928 12.55 -9.45 33.75
N VAL A 929 13.50 -8.52 33.83
CA VAL A 929 13.88 -7.69 32.67
C VAL A 929 14.55 -8.53 31.56
N LEU A 930 15.27 -9.60 31.89
CA LEU A 930 15.74 -10.57 30.89
C LEU A 930 14.58 -11.33 30.23
N GLN A 931 13.56 -11.73 31.01
CA GLN A 931 12.32 -12.33 30.47
C GLN A 931 11.64 -11.36 29.50
N ARG A 932 11.53 -10.09 29.89
CA ARG A 932 10.98 -9.03 29.04
C ARG A 932 11.78 -8.81 27.76
N THR A 933 13.12 -8.87 27.86
CA THR A 933 14.03 -8.78 26.71
C THR A 933 13.78 -9.92 25.73
N SER A 934 13.57 -11.15 26.22
CA SER A 934 13.18 -12.29 25.38
C SER A 934 11.81 -12.08 24.74
N ALA A 935 10.81 -11.62 25.50
CA ALA A 935 9.47 -11.35 24.99
C ALA A 935 9.45 -10.25 23.90
N LEU A 936 10.31 -9.23 24.02
CA LEU A 936 10.53 -8.24 22.96
C LEU A 936 10.97 -8.94 21.68
N TRP A 937 12.00 -9.80 21.76
CA TRP A 937 12.53 -10.51 20.61
C TRP A 937 11.42 -11.29 19.89
N ASP A 938 10.65 -12.09 20.62
CA ASP A 938 9.56 -12.90 20.05
C ASP A 938 8.49 -12.02 19.37
N SER A 939 8.10 -10.92 20.01
CA SER A 939 7.13 -9.98 19.44
C SER A 939 7.62 -9.32 18.16
N VAL A 940 8.91 -8.95 18.11
CA VAL A 940 9.57 -8.37 16.94
C VAL A 940 9.69 -9.40 15.82
N GLN A 941 10.12 -10.63 16.12
CA GLN A 941 10.19 -11.71 15.13
C GLN A 941 8.81 -11.99 14.54
N GLN A 942 7.76 -12.08 15.36
CA GLN A 942 6.40 -12.27 14.88
C GLN A 942 5.94 -11.12 13.99
N GLY A 943 6.27 -9.87 14.35
CA GLY A 943 5.96 -8.69 13.54
C GLY A 943 6.66 -8.72 12.17
N TYR A 944 7.92 -9.10 12.10
CA TYR A 944 8.62 -9.23 10.82
C TYR A 944 8.12 -10.41 9.97
N GLU A 945 7.88 -11.57 10.58
CA GLU A 945 7.41 -12.77 9.86
C GLU A 945 5.99 -12.59 9.29
N SER A 946 5.12 -11.86 10.00
CA SER A 946 3.78 -11.51 9.52
C SER A 946 3.74 -10.22 8.68
N TYR A 947 4.90 -9.66 8.33
CA TYR A 947 5.05 -8.39 7.60
C TYR A 947 4.36 -7.19 8.29
N ALA A 948 4.10 -7.25 9.59
CA ALA A 948 3.52 -6.18 10.41
C ALA A 948 4.62 -5.30 11.02
N PHE A 949 5.42 -4.63 10.18
CA PHE A 949 6.60 -3.87 10.59
C PHE A 949 6.32 -2.76 11.62
N ALA A 950 5.14 -2.13 11.53
CA ALA A 950 4.73 -1.11 12.48
C ALA A 950 4.58 -1.68 13.90
N ARG A 951 4.11 -2.93 14.01
CA ARG A 951 3.97 -3.65 15.29
C ARG A 951 5.34 -3.94 15.91
N ALA A 952 6.31 -4.39 15.09
CA ALA A 952 7.68 -4.60 15.54
C ALA A 952 8.33 -3.28 16.02
N SER A 953 8.17 -2.21 15.24
CA SER A 953 8.71 -0.87 15.57
C SER A 953 8.12 -0.31 16.88
N LEU A 954 6.82 -0.51 17.11
CA LEU A 954 6.14 -0.11 18.34
C LEU A 954 6.62 -0.94 19.54
N ALA A 955 6.81 -2.25 19.39
CA ALA A 955 7.32 -3.11 20.47
C ALA A 955 8.71 -2.66 20.93
N ILE A 956 9.62 -2.40 19.98
CA ILE A 956 10.97 -1.89 20.28
C ILE A 956 10.91 -0.55 21.02
N THR A 957 10.13 0.39 20.50
CA THR A 957 10.03 1.74 21.07
C THR A 957 9.44 1.71 22.48
N THR A 958 8.42 0.87 22.70
CA THR A 958 7.80 0.67 24.03
C THR A 958 8.82 0.08 25.02
N PHE A 959 9.57 -0.95 24.61
CA PHE A 959 10.57 -1.57 25.47
C PHE A 959 11.67 -0.58 25.90
N CYS A 960 12.24 0.17 24.94
CA CYS A 960 13.27 1.17 25.23
C CYS A 960 12.78 2.26 26.19
N ASN A 961 11.56 2.77 26.01
CA ASN A 961 11.04 3.89 26.79
C ASN A 961 10.46 3.47 28.15
N VAL A 962 9.66 2.40 28.19
CA VAL A 962 8.89 2.02 29.39
C VAL A 962 9.68 1.05 30.26
N GLU A 963 10.15 -0.05 29.67
CA GLU A 963 10.72 -1.17 30.42
C GLU A 963 12.21 -0.92 30.79
N LEU A 964 12.96 -0.26 29.90
CA LEU A 964 14.33 0.15 30.18
C LEU A 964 14.41 1.53 30.82
N SER A 965 14.17 2.60 30.04
CA SER A 965 14.40 3.96 30.52
C SER A 965 13.53 4.34 31.72
N GLY A 966 12.23 4.04 31.67
CA GLY A 966 11.27 4.40 32.72
C GLY A 966 11.30 3.47 33.93
N PHE A 967 11.92 2.29 33.82
CA PHE A 967 11.93 1.28 34.87
C PHE A 967 13.34 0.82 35.20
N TYR A 968 13.98 -0.02 34.38
CA TYR A 968 15.22 -0.70 34.76
C TYR A 968 16.43 0.22 34.94
N PHE A 969 16.60 1.23 34.08
CA PHE A 969 17.73 2.15 34.17
C PHE A 969 17.68 2.94 35.49
N GLU A 970 16.51 3.43 35.90
CA GLU A 970 16.38 4.13 37.18
C GLU A 970 16.72 3.25 38.39
N LEU A 971 16.32 1.97 38.37
CA LEU A 971 16.59 1.02 39.44
C LEU A 971 18.07 0.65 39.52
N SER A 972 18.69 0.40 38.37
CA SER A 972 20.06 -0.11 38.29
C SER A 972 21.13 0.95 38.51
N LYS A 973 20.83 2.26 38.40
CA LYS A 973 21.81 3.37 38.62
C LYS A 973 22.59 3.23 39.92
N ASP A 974 21.92 2.92 41.03
CA ASP A 974 22.57 2.76 42.33
C ASP A 974 23.58 1.60 42.34
N ARG A 975 23.31 0.50 41.62
CA ARG A 975 24.27 -0.61 41.45
C ARG A 975 25.38 -0.26 40.46
N LEU A 976 25.04 0.38 39.35
CA LEU A 976 25.99 0.72 38.29
C LEU A 976 27.01 1.77 38.72
N TYR A 977 26.58 2.77 39.51
CA TYR A 977 27.38 3.94 39.86
C TYR A 977 28.00 3.87 41.26
N ALA A 978 27.28 3.31 42.24
CA ALA A 978 27.75 3.34 43.63
C ALA A 978 28.54 2.09 44.02
N ALA A 979 28.27 0.92 43.42
CA ALA A 979 28.96 -0.31 43.73
C ALA A 979 30.40 -0.33 43.18
N GLY A 980 31.21 -1.31 43.62
CA GLY A 980 32.57 -1.50 43.11
C GLY A 980 32.57 -2.00 41.67
N ALA A 981 33.63 -1.70 40.90
CA ALA A 981 33.75 -2.08 39.49
C ALA A 981 33.57 -3.60 39.28
N GLU A 982 34.20 -4.41 40.13
CA GLU A 982 34.12 -5.88 40.12
C GLU A 982 33.04 -6.45 41.04
N SER A 983 32.14 -5.63 41.58
CA SER A 983 31.14 -6.13 42.50
C SER A 983 30.12 -7.04 41.79
N PRO A 984 29.70 -8.17 42.41
CA PRO A 984 28.71 -9.06 41.81
C PRO A 984 27.39 -8.36 41.46
N GLU A 985 26.96 -7.39 42.27
CA GLU A 985 25.72 -6.64 42.02
C GLU A 985 25.80 -5.72 40.79
N ARG A 986 26.98 -5.15 40.50
CA ARG A 986 27.23 -4.37 39.29
C ARG A 986 27.32 -5.28 38.06
N ARG A 987 28.07 -6.39 38.16
CA ARG A 987 28.18 -7.37 37.06
C ARG A 987 26.83 -8.02 36.72
N ALA A 988 25.97 -8.24 37.71
CA ALA A 988 24.59 -8.68 37.51
C ALA A 988 23.77 -7.68 36.68
N ALA A 989 23.82 -6.39 37.04
CA ALA A 989 23.14 -5.34 36.26
C ALA A 989 23.71 -5.24 34.84
N GLN A 990 25.04 -5.23 34.70
CA GLN A 990 25.70 -5.19 33.39
C GLN A 990 25.39 -6.41 32.52
N THR A 991 25.21 -7.60 33.12
CA THR A 991 24.74 -8.79 32.40
C THR A 991 23.39 -8.52 31.72
N VAL A 992 22.42 -7.94 32.45
CA VAL A 992 21.12 -7.57 31.86
C VAL A 992 21.28 -6.51 30.77
N LEU A 993 22.09 -5.47 30.99
CA LEU A 993 22.34 -4.44 29.98
C LEU A 993 22.98 -5.03 28.71
N TYR A 994 23.90 -5.99 28.84
CA TYR A 994 24.54 -6.67 27.72
C TYR A 994 23.53 -7.47 26.90
N HIS A 995 22.67 -8.26 27.55
CA HIS A 995 21.62 -8.99 26.83
C HIS A 995 20.59 -8.06 26.17
N ALA A 996 20.24 -6.95 26.84
CA ALA A 996 19.35 -5.94 26.29
C ALA A 996 19.97 -5.25 25.06
N VAL A 997 21.24 -4.82 25.11
CA VAL A 997 21.88 -4.12 23.99
C VAL A 997 22.00 -5.01 22.76
N VAL A 998 22.41 -6.27 22.92
CA VAL A 998 22.50 -7.23 21.81
C VAL A 998 21.12 -7.49 21.20
N THR A 999 20.11 -7.71 22.04
CA THR A 999 18.75 -8.02 21.57
C THR A 999 18.11 -6.83 20.86
N ILE A 1000 18.20 -5.61 21.42
CA ILE A 1000 17.67 -4.41 20.77
C ILE A 1000 18.41 -4.13 19.46
N CYS A 1001 19.75 -4.25 19.45
CA CYS A 1001 20.55 -4.04 18.24
C CYS A 1001 20.11 -4.96 17.10
N LYS A 1002 19.93 -6.27 17.37
CA LYS A 1002 19.39 -7.22 16.39
C LYS A 1002 17.94 -6.93 16.00
N ALA A 1003 17.11 -6.48 16.95
CA ALA A 1003 15.71 -6.15 16.69
C ALA A 1003 15.55 -4.93 15.75
N VAL A 1004 16.40 -3.91 15.91
CA VAL A 1004 16.38 -2.72 15.06
C VAL A 1004 17.14 -2.89 13.75
N ALA A 1005 18.09 -3.82 13.64
CA ALA A 1005 18.95 -3.97 12.47
C ALA A 1005 18.22 -4.06 11.11
N PRO A 1006 17.04 -4.69 10.97
CA PRO A 1006 16.28 -4.65 9.72
C PRO A 1006 15.81 -3.25 9.33
N VAL A 1007 15.51 -2.38 10.31
CA VAL A 1007 14.91 -1.05 10.09
C VAL A 1007 15.97 0.05 10.20
N LEU A 1008 16.69 0.13 11.32
CA LEU A 1008 17.72 1.14 11.61
C LEU A 1008 19.12 0.54 11.35
N CYS A 1009 19.39 0.17 10.10
CA CYS A 1009 20.55 -0.63 9.76
C CYS A 1009 21.88 0.10 10.07
N HIS A 1010 21.93 1.41 9.85
CA HIS A 1010 23.17 2.16 10.07
C HIS A 1010 23.45 2.33 11.56
N LEU A 1011 22.43 2.70 12.35
CA LEU A 1011 22.54 2.78 13.81
C LEU A 1011 22.88 1.43 14.42
N ALA A 1012 22.31 0.33 13.92
CA ALA A 1012 22.61 -1.00 14.41
C ALA A 1012 24.08 -1.37 14.19
N ASP A 1013 24.60 -1.19 12.96
CA ASP A 1013 26.01 -1.46 12.65
C ASP A 1013 26.96 -0.55 13.45
N GLU A 1014 26.61 0.72 13.62
CA GLU A 1014 27.36 1.66 14.46
C GLU A 1014 27.44 1.18 15.91
N VAL A 1015 26.30 0.83 16.52
CA VAL A 1015 26.24 0.32 17.90
C VAL A 1015 27.01 -0.99 18.04
N TRP A 1016 26.88 -1.89 17.07
CA TRP A 1016 27.56 -3.19 17.07
C TRP A 1016 29.08 -3.05 17.07
N SER A 1017 29.61 -2.08 16.32
CA SER A 1017 31.05 -1.80 16.24
C SER A 1017 31.65 -1.26 17.55
N HIS A 1018 30.82 -0.65 18.41
CA HIS A 1018 31.22 -0.12 19.71
C HIS A 1018 30.99 -1.10 20.87
N LEU A 1019 30.34 -2.25 20.63
CA LEU A 1019 30.08 -3.24 21.65
C LEU A 1019 31.32 -4.11 21.90
N GLN A 1020 31.86 -4.07 23.13
CA GLN A 1020 33.03 -4.88 23.51
C GLN A 1020 32.70 -6.37 23.63
N GLY A 1021 33.71 -7.21 23.38
CA GLY A 1021 33.58 -8.67 23.52
C GLY A 1021 32.66 -9.32 22.48
N ASN A 1022 32.46 -8.66 21.36
CA ASN A 1022 31.62 -9.13 20.28
C ASN A 1022 32.41 -10.07 19.34
N PRO A 1023 32.02 -11.35 19.19
CA PRO A 1023 32.74 -12.29 18.35
C PRO A 1023 32.48 -12.08 16.84
N GLU A 1024 31.44 -11.33 16.47
CA GLU A 1024 30.93 -11.27 15.10
C GLU A 1024 31.16 -9.93 14.42
N GLN A 1025 31.59 -9.96 13.15
CA GLN A 1025 31.91 -8.77 12.36
C GLN A 1025 30.70 -7.90 12.01
N SER A 1026 29.47 -8.43 12.11
CA SER A 1026 28.23 -7.71 11.79
C SER A 1026 27.08 -8.19 12.67
N VAL A 1027 26.15 -7.28 12.99
CA VAL A 1027 24.92 -7.56 13.75
C VAL A 1027 24.00 -8.58 13.05
N LEU A 1028 24.16 -8.73 11.73
CA LEU A 1028 23.38 -9.68 10.94
C LEU A 1028 23.85 -11.14 11.09
N LEU A 1029 25.03 -11.34 11.67
CA LEU A 1029 25.55 -12.66 12.02
C LEU A 1029 25.02 -13.09 13.40
N GLY A 1030 25.04 -14.39 13.67
CA GLY A 1030 24.57 -14.96 14.94
C GLY A 1030 23.05 -14.94 15.09
N HIS A 1031 22.38 -16.06 14.78
CA HIS A 1031 20.91 -16.08 14.59
C HIS A 1031 20.06 -16.15 15.86
N GLN A 1032 20.70 -16.13 17.04
CA GLN A 1032 20.02 -16.20 18.34
C GLN A 1032 20.05 -14.85 19.06
N ALA A 1033 18.95 -14.55 19.76
CA ALA A 1033 18.93 -13.45 20.73
C ALA A 1033 19.85 -13.79 21.89
N ALA A 1034 20.51 -12.78 22.45
CA ALA A 1034 21.42 -13.01 23.57
C ALA A 1034 20.68 -13.53 24.81
N ALA A 1035 19.43 -13.14 25.05
CA ALA A 1035 18.66 -13.66 26.18
C ALA A 1035 18.42 -15.17 26.09
N SER A 1036 18.32 -15.73 24.87
CA SER A 1036 18.12 -17.16 24.64
C SER A 1036 19.36 -18.00 24.95
N SER A 1037 20.55 -17.39 25.03
CA SER A 1037 21.79 -18.10 25.36
C SER A 1037 22.00 -18.29 26.87
N LEU A 1038 21.14 -17.72 27.73
CA LEU A 1038 21.16 -17.93 29.19
C LEU A 1038 20.32 -19.15 29.65
N GLY A 1039 19.68 -19.87 28.73
CA GLY A 1039 18.67 -20.89 29.00
C GLY A 1039 17.25 -20.33 28.95
N ASP A 1040 16.24 -21.22 29.00
CA ASP A 1040 14.83 -20.81 28.99
C ASP A 1040 14.53 -19.98 30.25
N VAL A 1041 14.34 -18.68 30.07
CA VAL A 1041 13.88 -17.81 31.15
C VAL A 1041 12.49 -18.30 31.58
N GLU A 1042 12.35 -18.69 32.85
CA GLU A 1042 11.16 -19.39 33.32
C GLU A 1042 9.86 -18.63 32.94
N PRO A 1043 8.90 -19.27 32.26
CA PRO A 1043 7.62 -18.65 31.91
C PRO A 1043 6.86 -18.11 33.14
N SER A 1044 7.10 -18.69 34.32
CA SER A 1044 6.58 -18.23 35.62
C SER A 1044 6.92 -16.77 35.93
N LEU A 1045 8.06 -16.25 35.45
CA LEU A 1045 8.50 -14.87 35.64
C LEU A 1045 7.65 -13.85 34.87
N ALA A 1046 6.93 -14.26 33.83
CA ALA A 1046 6.03 -13.38 33.09
C ALA A 1046 4.91 -12.84 34.00
N ALA A 1047 4.44 -13.64 34.96
CA ALA A 1047 3.44 -13.24 35.94
C ALA A 1047 4.00 -12.29 37.03
N ALA A 1048 5.32 -12.31 37.24
CA ALA A 1048 5.98 -11.43 38.22
C ALA A 1048 6.02 -9.97 37.75
N TRP A 1049 6.09 -9.71 36.45
CA TRP A 1049 6.13 -8.35 35.89
C TRP A 1049 4.94 -7.47 36.30
N PRO A 1050 3.67 -7.86 36.05
CA PRO A 1050 2.53 -7.05 36.49
C PRO A 1050 2.48 -6.89 38.01
N ALA A 1051 2.84 -7.92 38.79
CA ALA A 1051 2.90 -7.83 40.24
C ALA A 1051 3.92 -6.78 40.73
N LEU A 1052 5.11 -6.74 40.14
CA LEU A 1052 6.15 -5.73 40.45
C LEU A 1052 5.70 -4.32 40.07
N LEU A 1053 5.08 -4.14 38.90
CA LEU A 1053 4.57 -2.83 38.48
C LEU A 1053 3.44 -2.34 39.38
N ASN A 1054 2.49 -3.21 39.74
CA ASN A 1054 1.39 -2.87 40.64
C ASN A 1054 1.90 -2.47 42.02
N LEU A 1055 2.78 -3.29 42.62
CA LEU A 1055 3.37 -3.01 43.91
C LEU A 1055 4.14 -1.68 43.90
N ARG A 1056 4.96 -1.45 42.87
CA ARG A 1056 5.69 -0.18 42.69
C ARG A 1056 4.74 1.00 42.51
N ALA A 1057 3.63 0.83 41.78
CA ALA A 1057 2.66 1.90 41.56
C ALA A 1057 1.95 2.31 42.85
N VAL A 1058 1.53 1.34 43.69
CA VAL A 1058 0.92 1.60 45.00
C VAL A 1058 1.89 2.38 45.90
N VAL A 1059 3.14 1.92 46.01
CA VAL A 1059 4.15 2.59 46.85
C VAL A 1059 4.51 3.97 46.31
N ASN A 1060 4.65 4.13 44.99
CA ASN A 1060 4.93 5.44 44.39
C ASN A 1060 3.80 6.44 44.61
N ARG A 1061 2.52 6.02 44.59
CA ARG A 1061 1.39 6.89 44.97
C ARG A 1061 1.52 7.36 46.41
N ALA A 1062 1.84 6.45 47.34
CA ALA A 1062 2.03 6.78 48.74
C ALA A 1062 3.20 7.76 48.95
N LEU A 1063 4.30 7.58 48.22
CA LEU A 1063 5.46 8.47 48.23
C LEU A 1063 5.15 9.84 47.60
N GLN A 1064 4.23 9.93 46.65
CA GLN A 1064 3.89 11.21 46.00
C GLN A 1064 3.21 12.19 46.97
N VAL A 1065 2.39 11.72 47.91
CA VAL A 1065 1.68 12.59 48.87
C VAL A 1065 2.64 13.47 49.69
N PRO A 1066 3.62 12.90 50.45
CA PRO A 1066 4.58 13.72 51.18
C PRO A 1066 5.57 14.47 50.26
N ARG A 1067 5.78 14.03 49.01
CA ARG A 1067 6.55 14.80 48.02
C ARG A 1067 5.83 16.07 47.58
N PHE A 1068 4.53 16.00 47.30
CA PHE A 1068 3.71 17.18 46.99
C PHE A 1068 3.59 18.13 48.18
N ALA A 1069 3.54 17.57 49.39
CA ALA A 1069 3.60 18.35 50.63
C ALA A 1069 5.00 18.90 50.96
N GLN A 1070 6.01 18.68 50.09
CA GLN A 1070 7.40 19.10 50.26
C GLN A 1070 8.07 18.59 51.56
N GLN A 1071 7.54 17.52 52.14
CA GLN A 1071 8.10 16.90 53.35
C GLN A 1071 9.32 16.01 53.03
N ILE A 1072 9.37 15.50 51.80
CA ILE A 1072 10.51 14.80 51.21
C ILE A 1072 10.76 15.32 49.78
N GLY A 1073 12.01 15.39 49.33
CA GLY A 1073 12.37 15.84 47.97
C GLY A 1073 12.48 14.68 46.98
N SER A 1074 13.07 13.58 47.43
CA SER A 1074 13.30 12.35 46.69
C SER A 1074 12.69 11.14 47.41
N PRO A 1075 12.29 10.07 46.70
CA PRO A 1075 11.94 8.79 47.32
C PRO A 1075 13.03 8.25 48.25
N LEU A 1076 14.31 8.58 47.98
CA LEU A 1076 15.44 8.24 48.85
C LEU A 1076 15.37 8.90 50.23
N ASP A 1077 14.64 10.00 50.41
CA ASP A 1077 14.50 10.66 51.71
C ASP A 1077 13.52 9.93 52.65
N ALA A 1078 12.94 8.80 52.19
CA ALA A 1078 11.92 8.04 52.90
C ALA A 1078 12.34 6.60 53.21
N ASP A 1079 11.85 6.11 54.35
CA ASP A 1079 11.71 4.70 54.68
C ASP A 1079 10.26 4.27 54.41
N VAL A 1080 10.06 3.09 53.84
CA VAL A 1080 8.73 2.55 53.55
C VAL A 1080 8.47 1.29 54.38
N THR A 1081 7.37 1.27 55.11
CA THR A 1081 6.88 0.05 55.77
C THR A 1081 5.64 -0.45 55.03
N LEU A 1082 5.66 -1.71 54.60
CA LEU A 1082 4.50 -2.39 53.99
C LEU A 1082 3.85 -3.29 55.03
N GLU A 1083 2.60 -2.98 55.37
CA GLU A 1083 1.72 -3.81 56.18
C GLU A 1083 0.96 -4.78 55.25
N LEU A 1084 1.20 -6.07 55.40
CA LEU A 1084 0.69 -7.15 54.54
C LEU A 1084 0.28 -8.36 55.38
N SER A 1085 -0.64 -9.19 54.88
CA SER A 1085 -0.95 -10.45 55.55
C SER A 1085 0.25 -11.42 55.53
N PRO A 1086 0.38 -12.34 56.51
CA PRO A 1086 1.47 -13.32 56.55
C PRO A 1086 1.64 -14.11 55.25
N GLY A 1087 0.54 -14.55 54.63
CA GLY A 1087 0.59 -15.27 53.35
C GLY A 1087 1.09 -14.42 52.18
N SER A 1088 0.87 -13.11 52.21
CA SER A 1088 1.37 -12.19 51.18
C SER A 1088 2.87 -11.92 51.33
N ILE A 1089 3.35 -11.88 52.58
CA ILE A 1089 4.78 -11.81 52.89
C ILE A 1089 5.48 -13.09 52.42
N GLU A 1090 4.90 -14.26 52.69
CA GLU A 1090 5.42 -15.55 52.20
C GLU A 1090 5.45 -15.62 50.66
N ALA A 1091 4.40 -15.10 49.99
CA ALA A 1091 4.37 -15.01 48.54
C ALA A 1091 5.51 -14.11 47.99
N LEU A 1092 5.76 -12.96 48.62
CA LEU A 1092 6.89 -12.09 48.28
C LEU A 1092 8.23 -12.78 48.54
N GLN A 1093 8.41 -13.44 49.69
CA GLN A 1093 9.63 -14.18 50.00
C GLN A 1093 9.90 -15.27 48.95
N THR A 1094 8.86 -16.01 48.56
CA THR A 1094 8.95 -17.05 47.52
C THR A 1094 9.34 -16.43 46.19
N LEU A 1095 8.72 -15.32 45.80
CA LEU A 1095 8.99 -14.64 44.52
C LEU A 1095 10.43 -14.10 44.44
N PHE A 1096 10.98 -13.61 45.55
CA PHE A 1096 12.32 -13.00 45.63
C PHE A 1096 13.43 -13.94 46.13
N SER A 1097 13.11 -15.22 46.41
CA SER A 1097 13.96 -16.21 47.08
C SER A 1097 15.30 -16.54 46.39
N ASN A 1098 15.40 -16.34 45.07
CA ASN A 1098 16.56 -16.74 44.27
C ASN A 1098 17.59 -15.61 44.11
N SER A 1099 18.04 -15.04 45.23
CA SER A 1099 19.01 -13.94 45.24
C SER A 1099 19.74 -13.89 46.58
N SER A 1100 21.01 -13.49 46.57
CA SER A 1100 21.79 -13.29 47.80
C SER A 1100 21.43 -11.99 48.54
N ALA A 1101 20.71 -11.06 47.89
CA ALA A 1101 20.21 -9.84 48.51
C ALA A 1101 18.90 -10.10 49.27
N SER A 1102 18.71 -9.45 50.41
CA SER A 1102 17.48 -9.64 51.19
C SER A 1102 16.25 -9.14 50.43
N LEU A 1103 15.06 -9.60 50.82
CA LEU A 1103 13.80 -9.16 50.22
C LEU A 1103 13.64 -7.63 50.37
N GLU A 1104 13.92 -7.09 51.55
CA GLU A 1104 13.85 -5.67 51.86
C GLU A 1104 14.84 -4.84 51.03
N GLU A 1105 16.05 -5.34 50.80
CA GLU A 1105 17.03 -4.68 49.93
C GLU A 1105 16.54 -4.60 48.48
N GLN A 1106 15.97 -5.68 47.97
CA GLN A 1106 15.43 -5.74 46.61
C GLN A 1106 14.17 -4.85 46.47
N LEU A 1107 13.32 -4.78 47.49
CA LEU A 1107 12.16 -3.87 47.52
C LEU A 1107 12.59 -2.40 47.62
N ALA A 1108 13.59 -2.08 48.43
CA ALA A 1108 14.14 -0.73 48.53
C ALA A 1108 14.72 -0.27 47.20
N GLU A 1109 15.39 -1.16 46.45
CA GLU A 1109 15.77 -0.90 45.07
C GLU A 1109 14.53 -0.64 44.20
N LEU A 1110 13.54 -1.54 44.18
CA LEU A 1110 12.33 -1.44 43.35
C LEU A 1110 11.57 -0.11 43.52
N PHE A 1111 11.54 0.43 44.74
CA PHE A 1111 10.87 1.70 45.05
C PHE A 1111 11.79 2.92 45.02
N ILE A 1112 13.11 2.72 44.89
CA ILE A 1112 14.12 3.77 44.95
C ILE A 1112 14.07 4.50 46.30
N THR A 1113 13.89 3.74 47.39
CA THR A 1113 13.84 4.26 48.77
C THR A 1113 15.07 3.86 49.56
N SER A 1114 15.26 4.46 50.73
CA SER A 1114 16.44 4.15 51.56
C SER A 1114 16.33 2.82 52.28
N GLN A 1115 15.15 2.52 52.85
CA GLN A 1115 14.84 1.24 53.48
C GLN A 1115 13.40 0.83 53.18
N VAL A 1116 13.19 -0.49 53.18
CA VAL A 1116 11.86 -1.10 53.19
C VAL A 1116 11.76 -2.05 54.37
N ARG A 1117 10.59 -2.10 55.02
CA ARG A 1117 10.28 -3.09 56.05
C ARG A 1117 8.94 -3.74 55.75
N LEU A 1118 8.82 -5.03 56.08
CA LEU A 1118 7.58 -5.79 55.96
C LEU A 1118 7.07 -6.10 57.36
N VAL A 1119 5.79 -5.81 57.63
CA VAL A 1119 5.14 -6.09 58.91
C VAL A 1119 3.80 -6.77 58.67
N ASP A 1120 3.43 -7.70 59.57
CA ASP A 1120 2.17 -8.44 59.50
C ASP A 1120 1.04 -7.82 60.33
N ARG A 1121 1.36 -6.74 61.07
CA ARG A 1121 0.46 -6.01 61.96
C ARG A 1121 0.80 -4.52 61.96
N PRO A 1122 -0.16 -3.64 62.30
CA PRO A 1122 0.08 -2.21 62.41
C PRO A 1122 1.16 -1.91 63.46
N GLU A 1123 2.21 -1.20 63.07
CA GLU A 1123 3.17 -0.63 64.03
C GLU A 1123 2.58 0.63 64.70
N PRO A 1124 2.96 0.93 65.96
CA PRO A 1124 2.61 2.21 66.60
C PRO A 1124 3.11 3.39 65.76
N ALA A 1125 2.28 4.45 65.65
CA ALA A 1125 2.62 5.63 64.85
C ALA A 1125 3.99 6.22 65.28
N SER A 1126 4.97 6.18 64.37
CA SER A 1126 6.27 6.79 64.58
C SER A 1126 6.16 8.32 64.47
N ALA A 1127 6.94 9.07 65.25
CA ALA A 1127 7.08 10.52 65.08
C ALA A 1127 7.62 10.91 63.68
N ARG A 1128 8.19 9.95 62.93
CA ARG A 1128 8.69 10.14 61.56
C ARG A 1128 7.65 9.81 60.48
N LEU A 1129 6.49 9.27 60.84
CA LEU A 1129 5.44 8.88 59.89
C LEU A 1129 4.87 10.13 59.22
N LEU A 1130 4.91 10.15 57.89
CA LEU A 1130 4.45 11.28 57.08
C LEU A 1130 3.09 10.98 56.45
N HIS A 1131 2.90 9.76 55.95
CA HIS A 1131 1.69 9.37 55.26
C HIS A 1131 1.42 7.86 55.42
N THR A 1132 0.15 7.48 55.41
CA THR A 1132 -0.29 6.09 55.32
C THR A 1132 -1.35 5.99 54.24
N GLN A 1133 -1.14 5.07 53.29
CA GLN A 1133 -2.08 4.79 52.21
C GLN A 1133 -2.52 3.34 52.29
N ARG A 1134 -3.83 3.10 52.25
CA ARG A 1134 -4.41 1.76 52.20
C ARG A 1134 -5.02 1.53 50.85
N GLU A 1135 -4.63 0.45 50.19
CA GLU A 1135 -5.13 0.08 48.87
C GLU A 1135 -5.25 -1.44 48.75
N GLU A 1136 -5.86 -1.85 47.65
CA GLU A 1136 -5.92 -3.23 47.22
C GLU A 1136 -4.82 -3.50 46.19
N LEU A 1137 -4.11 -4.62 46.35
CA LEU A 1137 -3.00 -5.03 45.51
C LEU A 1137 -3.33 -6.32 44.76
N GLU A 1138 -3.24 -6.25 43.44
CA GLU A 1138 -3.40 -7.41 42.55
C GLU A 1138 -2.03 -8.02 42.19
N GLY A 1139 -1.97 -9.36 42.10
CA GLY A 1139 -0.83 -10.08 41.55
C GLY A 1139 0.14 -10.71 42.55
N LEU A 1140 -0.08 -10.54 43.87
CA LEU A 1140 0.66 -11.26 44.93
C LEU A 1140 -0.10 -12.50 45.45
N GLY A 1141 -0.63 -13.30 44.53
CA GLY A 1141 -1.44 -14.48 44.83
C GLY A 1141 -2.70 -14.59 43.95
N PRO A 1142 -3.58 -15.59 44.19
CA PRO A 1142 -4.80 -15.80 43.39
C PRO A 1142 -5.93 -14.79 43.65
N SER A 1143 -5.80 -13.93 44.66
CA SER A 1143 -6.81 -12.95 45.09
C SER A 1143 -6.22 -11.57 45.35
N VAL A 1144 -7.07 -10.54 45.28
CA VAL A 1144 -6.75 -9.17 45.68
C VAL A 1144 -6.35 -9.13 47.15
N THR A 1145 -5.24 -8.46 47.46
CA THR A 1145 -4.65 -8.43 48.80
C THR A 1145 -4.70 -7.01 49.37
N PRO A 1146 -5.24 -6.77 50.58
CA PRO A 1146 -5.15 -5.47 51.21
C PRO A 1146 -3.70 -5.16 51.61
N ILE A 1147 -3.24 -3.95 51.29
CA ILE A 1147 -1.91 -3.44 51.64
C ILE A 1147 -2.04 -2.07 52.30
N ALA A 1148 -1.30 -1.84 53.39
CA ALA A 1148 -1.04 -0.49 53.89
C ALA A 1148 0.42 -0.10 53.65
N VAL A 1149 0.63 1.07 53.05
CA VAL A 1149 1.95 1.64 52.79
C VAL A 1149 2.15 2.81 53.73
N HIS A 1150 3.10 2.67 54.65
CA HIS A 1150 3.48 3.72 55.58
C HIS A 1150 4.77 4.38 55.07
N VAL A 1151 4.70 5.68 54.78
CA VAL A 1151 5.85 6.47 54.36
C VAL A 1151 6.35 7.28 55.54
N SER A 1152 7.59 7.05 55.95
CA SER A 1152 8.24 7.78 57.03
C SER A 1152 9.49 8.49 56.54
N ARG A 1153 9.87 9.60 57.19
CA ARG A 1153 11.16 10.24 56.92
C ARG A 1153 12.30 9.28 57.29
N ALA A 1154 13.30 9.15 56.42
CA ALA A 1154 14.38 8.21 56.61
C ALA A 1154 15.09 8.37 57.96
N ALA A 1155 15.39 7.25 58.62
CA ALA A 1155 15.90 7.23 60.01
C ALA A 1155 17.35 7.70 60.14
N LEU A 1156 18.16 7.36 59.14
CA LEU A 1156 19.62 7.50 59.15
C LEU A 1156 20.07 8.72 58.33
N HIS A 1157 21.37 8.94 58.22
CA HIS A 1157 21.93 10.06 57.48
C HIS A 1157 22.21 9.71 56.01
N LYS A 1158 22.15 10.73 55.15
CA LYS A 1158 22.44 10.62 53.71
C LYS A 1158 23.91 10.23 53.49
N CYS A 1159 24.13 9.11 52.80
CA CYS A 1159 25.46 8.72 52.31
C CYS A 1159 25.87 9.63 51.13
N PRO A 1160 27.06 10.25 51.13
CA PRO A 1160 27.47 11.17 50.06
C PRO A 1160 27.74 10.47 48.72
N ARG A 1161 27.94 9.14 48.72
CA ARG A 1161 28.20 8.34 47.49
C ARG A 1161 26.92 7.80 46.85
N CYS A 1162 26.14 6.98 47.55
CA CYS A 1162 24.93 6.37 46.99
C CYS A 1162 23.65 7.19 47.22
N TRP A 1163 23.73 8.26 48.00
CA TRP A 1163 22.62 9.15 48.36
C TRP A 1163 21.46 8.51 49.13
N ARG A 1164 21.55 7.21 49.46
CA ARG A 1164 20.64 6.55 50.41
C ARG A 1164 20.91 7.04 51.83
N PHE A 1165 19.85 7.19 52.61
CA PHE A 1165 19.88 7.52 54.03
C PHE A 1165 20.14 6.24 54.83
N THR A 1166 21.40 5.81 54.80
CA THR A 1166 21.88 4.56 55.41
C THR A 1166 23.20 4.73 56.16
N ALA A 1167 23.72 5.96 56.25
CA ALA A 1167 24.92 6.25 57.03
C ALA A 1167 24.57 6.44 58.50
N GLN A 1168 25.36 5.84 59.38
CA GLN A 1168 25.17 5.94 60.83
C GLN A 1168 25.45 7.36 61.34
N GLU A 1169 26.31 8.11 60.64
CA GLU A 1169 26.71 9.46 61.01
C GLU A 1169 26.51 10.44 59.83
N PRO A 1170 26.25 11.73 60.10
CA PRO A 1170 26.20 12.76 59.07
C PRO A 1170 27.48 12.80 58.24
N ALA A 1171 27.35 13.03 56.94
CA ALA A 1171 28.46 13.18 55.97
C ALA A 1171 29.40 11.95 55.82
N HIS A 1172 29.06 10.79 56.40
CA HIS A 1172 29.85 9.57 56.27
C HIS A 1172 29.31 8.62 55.20
N LEU A 1173 30.19 7.77 54.67
CA LEU A 1173 29.80 6.68 53.78
C LEU A 1173 28.99 5.64 54.57
N CYS A 1174 27.94 5.10 53.96
CA CYS A 1174 27.26 3.93 54.51
C CYS A 1174 28.15 2.68 54.43
N GLN A 1175 27.83 1.65 55.22
CA GLN A 1175 28.64 0.43 55.30
C GLN A 1175 28.88 -0.22 53.93
N ARG A 1176 27.89 -0.20 53.03
CA ARG A 1176 28.03 -0.70 51.66
C ARG A 1176 29.08 0.09 50.86
N CYS A 1177 29.04 1.42 50.95
CA CYS A 1177 29.96 2.29 50.23
C CYS A 1177 31.37 2.31 50.83
N ALA A 1178 31.49 2.15 52.15
CA ALA A 1178 32.77 2.13 52.86
C ALA A 1178 33.64 0.91 52.51
N LYS A 1179 33.01 -0.24 52.21
CA LYS A 1179 33.69 -1.48 51.79
C LYS A 1179 34.48 -1.37 50.48
N LEU A 1180 34.34 -0.25 49.76
CA LEU A 1180 34.98 0.00 48.47
C LEU A 1180 36.26 0.83 48.56
N ASN A 1181 36.58 1.35 49.75
CA ASN A 1181 37.79 2.15 50.04
C ASN A 1181 38.92 1.32 50.69
N VAL A 1182 38.94 0.00 50.47
CA VAL A 1182 40.03 -0.90 50.89
C VAL A 1182 40.65 -1.55 49.66
#